data_AF-A0A440AQS8-F1
#
_entry.id   AF-A0A440AQS8-F1
#
_cell.length_a   1.000
_cell.length_b   1.000
_cell.length_c   1.000
_cell.angle_alpha   90.00
_cell.angle_beta   90.00
_cell.angle_gamma   90.00
#
_symmetry.space_group_name_H-M   'P 1'
#
loop_
_entity.id
_entity.type
_entity.pdbx_description
1 polymer ?
#
loop_
_entity_poly.entity_id
_entity_poly.type
_entity_poly.pdbx_seq_one_letter_code
_entity_poly.pdbx_strand_id
1 'polypeptide(L)'
;MRPEENLSQAQGVAAAIRTQRPATGAELGARLNECWPLHPVVASLLGPLSRRRFGQNQRSVFGFLNSAEPFGFQEYLKVEPVARARAYSGTQLWDYLRSNLEPSILASPDGHRWSLAVDAVERSEAKGGDADHLELVKTIALIDLFKERSGLLPSPSVLAHALPHLSEESLAACLEDLKAWSIVIYRRHLGAYAVYAGSDFDIDAAVAEVRTRLPAIDLARLRNLAMLQPVMAKRHYHLTGALRWFDVDIAAIADGPQRVRDFRPQHGATGLFLLLIGTEAESDAKAKRVWKQSVDAAGEWPVAVGWTRDSFMIRELTAELLALEAVRAERSELQGDAVARREVSARIARLSAEVEDRLNHAFVQAQWAWSNTDNEWTPGSSSSVTLNAIASSLADRLYGQSPLINNELLNRIKPSSNAIAAQKELLKAMVERWQEPRLGIEGFPAAGGLYVSLLESTGLHAARSNDPTRFQFVDPPENGKAGLAPLWRAAEALLKNAGPDGVEVAELYAQWRNPPYGVRDGLLPVFTVAFLMSRAGHLAVYLDGAFQPKVSPILIDRLTQDSGSVRLRWTEASDFHVQVLGAVADLVSEFGGIPTGQTHPETIEIARGLVGLVLGLPAWVQKTSKLSGTAAKVRNLAKMASDPNKFLFDDLPAVFAEGPSLTKTDATRVIAALRVGLSELVDAYPQMLRELEHVMLRELRVAESSARTMKALHKRAQIVRGLTGN
;
A
#
# COMPACT_ATOMS: atom_id res chain seq x y z
N MET A 1 -39.28 -27.06 43.00
CA MET A 1 -40.65 -27.64 43.01
C MET A 1 -41.40 -26.97 41.86
N ARG A 2 -42.14 -27.71 41.03
CA ARG A 2 -42.85 -27.14 39.86
C ARG A 2 -44.07 -26.34 40.35
N PRO A 3 -44.38 -25.16 39.80
CA PRO A 3 -45.61 -24.44 40.14
C PRO A 3 -46.86 -25.26 39.79
N GLU A 4 -47.88 -25.22 40.63
CA GLU A 4 -49.17 -25.90 40.36
C GLU A 4 -49.86 -25.35 39.10
N GLU A 5 -49.67 -24.05 38.82
CA GLU A 5 -50.16 -23.37 37.62
C GLU A 5 -49.68 -24.05 36.32
N ASN A 6 -48.44 -24.59 36.31
CA ASN A 6 -47.88 -25.24 35.12
C ASN A 6 -48.62 -26.54 34.77
N LEU A 7 -49.15 -27.26 35.76
CA LEU A 7 -49.94 -28.47 35.52
C LEU A 7 -51.28 -28.12 34.86
N SER A 8 -51.94 -27.05 35.32
CA SER A 8 -53.17 -26.53 34.72
C SER A 8 -52.94 -26.11 33.26
N GLN A 9 -51.88 -25.33 33.01
CA GLN A 9 -51.47 -24.92 31.65
C GLN A 9 -51.19 -26.12 30.74
N ALA A 10 -50.47 -27.12 31.25
CA ALA A 10 -50.12 -28.32 30.48
C ALA A 10 -51.36 -29.16 30.14
N GLN A 11 -52.32 -29.29 31.05
CA GLN A 11 -53.58 -29.97 30.81
C GLN A 11 -54.44 -29.24 29.78
N GLY A 12 -54.54 -27.91 29.87
CA GLY A 12 -55.27 -27.08 28.91
C GLY A 12 -54.69 -27.16 27.49
N VAL A 13 -53.37 -27.02 27.35
CA VAL A 13 -52.68 -27.15 26.06
C VAL A 13 -52.83 -28.57 25.50
N ALA A 14 -52.69 -29.62 26.32
CA ALA A 14 -52.88 -31.00 25.88
C ALA A 14 -54.32 -31.32 25.46
N ALA A 15 -55.32 -30.73 26.13
CA ALA A 15 -56.72 -30.86 25.73
C ALA A 15 -56.95 -30.22 24.36
N ALA A 16 -56.44 -29.00 24.13
CA ALA A 16 -56.55 -28.31 22.85
C ALA A 16 -55.89 -29.09 21.69
N ILE A 17 -54.69 -29.66 21.92
CA ILE A 17 -54.00 -30.50 20.93
C ILE A 17 -54.81 -31.76 20.62
N ARG A 18 -55.41 -32.41 21.63
CA ARG A 18 -56.25 -33.61 21.44
C ARG A 18 -57.49 -33.34 20.60
N THR A 19 -58.12 -32.17 20.74
CA THR A 19 -59.26 -31.76 19.90
C THR A 19 -58.89 -31.72 18.42
N GLN A 20 -57.66 -31.29 18.09
CA GLN A 20 -57.16 -31.26 16.71
C GLN A 20 -56.55 -32.59 16.27
N ARG A 21 -56.12 -33.43 17.22
CA ARG A 21 -55.45 -34.71 16.99
C ARG A 21 -55.93 -35.78 17.97
N PRO A 22 -57.07 -36.43 17.69
CA PRO A 22 -57.67 -37.43 18.59
C PRO A 22 -56.78 -38.63 18.91
N ALA A 23 -55.80 -38.95 18.05
CA ALA A 23 -54.83 -40.03 18.25
C ALA A 23 -53.73 -39.72 19.29
N THR A 24 -53.74 -38.53 19.90
CA THR A 24 -52.73 -38.10 20.88
C THR A 24 -53.02 -38.74 22.25
N GLY A 25 -52.01 -39.41 22.83
CA GLY A 25 -52.17 -40.14 24.10
C GLY A 25 -52.58 -39.26 25.29
N ALA A 26 -53.35 -39.84 26.22
CA ALA A 26 -53.87 -39.15 27.41
C ALA A 26 -52.77 -38.59 28.34
N GLU A 27 -51.55 -39.13 28.24
CA GLU A 27 -50.39 -38.72 29.03
C GLU A 27 -49.76 -37.38 28.60
N LEU A 28 -50.19 -36.77 27.48
CA LEU A 28 -49.53 -35.57 26.93
C LEU A 28 -49.46 -34.42 27.95
N GLY A 29 -50.52 -34.21 28.74
CA GLY A 29 -50.52 -33.16 29.77
C GLY A 29 -49.48 -33.40 30.87
N ALA A 30 -49.28 -34.65 31.28
CA ALA A 30 -48.24 -35.00 32.25
C ALA A 30 -46.82 -34.76 31.67
N ARG A 31 -46.60 -35.17 30.41
CA ARG A 31 -45.32 -34.98 29.72
C ARG A 31 -44.99 -33.50 29.49
N LEU A 32 -45.96 -32.69 29.11
CA LEU A 32 -45.77 -31.23 28.98
C LEU A 32 -45.44 -30.58 30.34
N ASN A 33 -46.06 -31.05 31.43
CA ASN A 33 -45.73 -30.59 32.78
C ASN A 33 -44.32 -31.02 33.25
N GLU A 34 -43.77 -32.09 32.67
CA GLU A 34 -42.37 -32.51 32.90
C GLU A 34 -41.36 -31.70 32.11
N CYS A 35 -41.78 -30.94 31.09
CA CYS A 35 -40.90 -30.05 30.33
C CYS A 35 -40.57 -28.73 31.05
N TRP A 36 -41.06 -28.51 32.28
CA TRP A 36 -40.68 -27.35 33.08
C TRP A 36 -39.15 -27.24 33.17
N PRO A 37 -38.53 -26.06 32.96
CA PRO A 37 -39.16 -24.74 32.95
C PRO A 37 -39.64 -24.19 31.61
N LEU A 38 -39.81 -25.01 30.56
CA LEU A 38 -40.46 -24.55 29.33
C LEU A 38 -41.97 -24.45 29.50
N HIS A 39 -42.57 -23.36 28.97
CA HIS A 39 -44.02 -23.26 28.92
C HIS A 39 -44.60 -24.37 28.01
N PRO A 40 -45.75 -24.99 28.33
CA PRO A 40 -46.34 -26.08 27.53
C PRO A 40 -46.55 -25.75 26.04
N VAL A 41 -46.85 -24.48 25.72
CA VAL A 41 -46.90 -23.98 24.33
C VAL A 41 -45.53 -24.08 23.66
N VAL A 42 -44.46 -23.58 24.30
CA VAL A 42 -43.10 -23.65 23.78
C VAL A 42 -42.67 -25.09 23.57
N ALA A 43 -42.84 -25.94 24.58
CA ALA A 43 -42.51 -27.37 24.50
C ALA A 43 -43.20 -28.07 23.30
N SER A 44 -44.44 -27.67 22.99
CA SER A 44 -45.20 -28.20 21.85
C SER A 44 -44.72 -27.68 20.49
N LEU A 45 -44.11 -26.49 20.44
CA LEU A 45 -43.65 -25.85 19.19
C LEU A 45 -42.19 -26.17 18.84
N LEU A 46 -41.35 -26.57 19.80
CA LEU A 46 -39.93 -26.90 19.55
C LEU A 46 -39.75 -28.02 18.51
N GLY A 47 -40.63 -29.03 18.52
CA GLY A 47 -40.62 -30.12 17.54
C GLY A 47 -40.78 -29.62 16.09
N PRO A 48 -41.90 -28.97 15.73
CA PRO A 48 -42.09 -28.35 14.42
C PRO A 48 -40.98 -27.36 14.03
N LEU A 49 -40.56 -26.50 14.96
CA LEU A 49 -39.52 -25.48 14.74
C LEU A 49 -38.20 -26.12 14.32
N SER A 50 -37.76 -27.19 15.01
CA SER A 50 -36.50 -27.89 14.72
C SER A 50 -36.45 -28.59 13.36
N ARG A 51 -37.59 -28.76 12.67
CA ARG A 51 -37.68 -29.43 11.36
C ARG A 51 -37.75 -28.45 10.18
N ARG A 52 -37.72 -27.14 10.43
CA ARG A 52 -37.78 -26.11 9.40
C ARG A 52 -36.43 -25.93 8.69
N ARG A 53 -36.48 -25.54 7.41
CA ARG A 53 -35.31 -25.45 6.52
C ARG A 53 -34.35 -24.30 6.85
N PHE A 54 -34.79 -23.29 7.62
CA PHE A 54 -33.92 -22.19 8.07
C PHE A 54 -32.93 -22.60 9.18
N GLY A 55 -33.07 -23.81 9.74
CA GLY A 55 -32.11 -24.38 10.69
C GLY A 55 -31.01 -25.20 10.02
N GLN A 56 -30.40 -24.74 8.91
CA GLN A 56 -29.32 -25.48 8.27
C GLN A 56 -28.13 -25.68 9.23
N ASN A 57 -27.63 -26.93 9.29
CA ASN A 57 -26.38 -27.37 9.91
C ASN A 57 -26.20 -27.25 11.45
N GLN A 58 -27.18 -27.75 12.23
CA GLN A 58 -27.13 -28.01 13.69
C GLN A 58 -27.77 -26.95 14.61
N ARG A 59 -29.10 -26.81 14.57
CA ARG A 59 -29.84 -26.45 15.79
C ARG A 59 -31.09 -27.33 15.93
N SER A 60 -30.84 -28.57 16.33
CA SER A 60 -31.88 -29.45 16.88
C SER A 60 -32.54 -28.78 18.10
N VAL A 61 -33.57 -29.40 18.68
CA VAL A 61 -34.11 -28.97 19.99
C VAL A 61 -32.97 -28.71 21.01
N PHE A 62 -31.89 -29.50 20.95
CA PHE A 62 -30.70 -29.30 21.78
C PHE A 62 -29.91 -28.02 21.48
N GLY A 63 -29.88 -27.57 20.22
CA GLY A 63 -29.23 -26.31 19.84
C GLY A 63 -29.92 -25.11 20.47
N PHE A 64 -31.25 -25.08 20.48
CA PHE A 64 -32.02 -24.06 21.22
C PHE A 64 -31.78 -24.18 22.74
N LEU A 65 -31.92 -25.38 23.30
CA LEU A 65 -31.77 -25.61 24.75
C LEU A 65 -30.38 -25.24 25.28
N ASN A 66 -29.33 -25.36 24.46
CA ASN A 66 -27.96 -25.03 24.83
C ASN A 66 -27.48 -23.67 24.29
N SER A 67 -28.34 -22.89 23.61
CA SER A 67 -27.93 -21.60 23.06
C SER A 67 -27.68 -20.58 24.17
N ALA A 68 -26.50 -19.94 24.11
CA ALA A 68 -26.10 -18.82 24.97
C ALA A 68 -26.37 -17.45 24.34
N GLU A 69 -27.20 -17.41 23.29
CA GLU A 69 -27.60 -16.19 22.59
C GLU A 69 -28.66 -15.39 23.37
N PRO A 70 -28.80 -14.08 23.10
CA PRO A 70 -29.82 -13.23 23.73
C PRO A 70 -31.24 -13.81 23.62
N PHE A 71 -32.02 -13.69 24.69
CA PHE A 71 -33.37 -14.25 24.87
C PHE A 71 -33.41 -15.79 24.81
N GLY A 72 -32.27 -16.47 24.79
CA GLY A 72 -32.17 -17.93 24.74
C GLY A 72 -32.54 -18.61 26.06
N PHE A 73 -32.76 -19.93 26.00
CA PHE A 73 -33.16 -20.70 27.18
C PHE A 73 -32.10 -20.71 28.30
N GLN A 74 -30.81 -20.74 27.95
CA GLN A 74 -29.72 -20.70 28.94
C GLN A 74 -29.62 -19.34 29.64
N GLU A 75 -29.95 -18.24 28.96
CA GLU A 75 -29.99 -16.92 29.58
C GLU A 75 -31.12 -16.86 30.61
N TYR A 76 -32.32 -17.31 30.23
CA TYR A 76 -33.46 -17.44 31.15
C TYR A 76 -33.10 -18.25 32.41
N LEU A 77 -32.44 -19.40 32.26
CA LEU A 77 -32.03 -20.23 33.41
C LEU A 77 -31.03 -19.53 34.34
N LYS A 78 -30.24 -18.59 33.84
CA LYS A 78 -29.24 -17.85 34.64
C LYS A 78 -29.85 -16.64 35.34
N VAL A 79 -30.79 -15.95 34.68
CA VAL A 79 -31.34 -14.67 35.14
C VAL A 79 -32.54 -14.88 36.06
N GLU A 80 -33.35 -15.91 35.82
CA GLU A 80 -34.62 -16.08 36.52
C GLU A 80 -34.44 -16.76 37.90
N PRO A 81 -34.82 -16.11 39.02
CA PRO A 81 -34.68 -16.69 40.35
C PRO A 81 -35.64 -17.88 40.56
N VAL A 82 -35.10 -19.03 41.00
CA VAL A 82 -35.88 -20.28 41.23
C VAL A 82 -37.11 -20.09 42.12
N ALA A 83 -37.06 -19.18 43.10
CA ALA A 83 -38.16 -18.94 44.04
C ALA A 83 -39.40 -18.28 43.43
N ARG A 84 -39.28 -17.64 42.25
CA ARG A 84 -40.37 -16.96 41.54
C ARG A 84 -40.38 -17.26 40.04
N ALA A 85 -39.66 -18.29 39.61
CA ALA A 85 -39.42 -18.56 38.21
C ALA A 85 -40.74 -18.80 37.45
N ARG A 86 -41.02 -17.94 36.48
CA ARG A 86 -42.08 -18.15 35.48
C ARG A 86 -41.57 -19.08 34.39
N ALA A 87 -42.44 -19.83 33.72
CA ALA A 87 -42.03 -20.66 32.59
C ALA A 87 -41.43 -19.81 31.47
N TYR A 88 -40.47 -20.38 30.72
CA TYR A 88 -39.96 -19.78 29.50
C TYR A 88 -41.10 -19.68 28.46
N SER A 89 -41.54 -18.46 28.18
CA SER A 89 -42.82 -18.17 27.50
C SER A 89 -42.72 -18.21 25.97
N GLY A 90 -43.88 -18.20 25.31
CA GLY A 90 -43.94 -18.02 23.85
C GLY A 90 -43.39 -16.68 23.39
N THR A 91 -43.55 -15.62 24.19
CA THR A 91 -43.04 -14.28 23.89
C THR A 91 -41.50 -14.25 23.91
N GLN A 92 -40.86 -14.94 24.86
CA GLN A 92 -39.41 -15.11 24.89
C GLN A 92 -38.89 -15.93 23.70
N LEU A 93 -39.60 -16.99 23.31
CA LEU A 93 -39.24 -17.76 22.10
C LEU A 93 -39.35 -16.89 20.84
N TRP A 94 -40.38 -16.05 20.74
CA TRP A 94 -40.52 -15.08 19.65
C TRP A 94 -39.33 -14.11 19.60
N ASP A 95 -38.97 -13.50 20.73
CA ASP A 95 -37.88 -12.54 20.82
C ASP A 95 -36.51 -13.20 20.53
N TYR A 96 -36.33 -14.46 20.94
CA TYR A 96 -35.18 -15.29 20.55
C TYR A 96 -35.09 -15.49 19.04
N LEU A 97 -36.21 -15.86 18.40
CA LEU A 97 -36.25 -16.07 16.94
C LEU A 97 -36.00 -14.76 16.19
N ARG A 98 -36.60 -13.66 16.63
CA ARG A 98 -36.41 -12.33 16.03
C ARG A 98 -34.97 -11.87 16.13
N SER A 99 -34.36 -12.00 17.31
CA SER A 99 -33.02 -11.45 17.53
C SER A 99 -31.91 -12.29 16.90
N ASN A 100 -32.08 -13.62 16.83
CA ASN A 100 -30.98 -14.53 16.49
C ASN A 100 -31.17 -15.29 15.17
N LEU A 101 -32.42 -15.45 14.72
CA LEU A 101 -32.76 -16.32 13.58
C LEU A 101 -33.53 -15.61 12.47
N GLU A 102 -33.90 -14.33 12.64
CA GLU A 102 -34.68 -13.58 11.66
C GLU A 102 -34.06 -13.57 10.25
N PRO A 103 -32.76 -13.29 10.05
CA PRO A 103 -32.16 -13.35 8.72
C PRO A 103 -32.32 -14.71 8.05
N SER A 104 -32.14 -15.79 8.82
CA SER A 104 -32.27 -17.17 8.33
C SER A 104 -33.72 -17.55 8.04
N ILE A 105 -34.66 -17.09 8.86
CA ILE A 105 -36.10 -17.34 8.66
C ILE A 105 -36.57 -16.60 7.40
N LEU A 106 -36.20 -15.33 7.24
CA LEU A 106 -36.53 -14.52 6.07
C LEU A 106 -35.96 -15.11 4.77
N ALA A 107 -34.78 -15.73 4.85
CA ALA A 107 -34.13 -16.42 3.74
C ALA A 107 -34.79 -17.77 3.35
N SER A 108 -35.82 -18.21 4.07
CA SER A 108 -36.44 -19.54 3.91
C SER A 108 -37.86 -19.47 3.33
N PRO A 109 -38.49 -20.61 2.99
CA PRO A 109 -39.89 -20.64 2.56
C PRO A 109 -40.88 -20.07 3.58
N ASP A 110 -40.47 -19.91 4.84
CA ASP A 110 -41.28 -19.32 5.90
C ASP A 110 -41.11 -17.79 6.01
N GLY A 111 -40.24 -17.17 5.20
CA GLY A 111 -39.89 -15.75 5.29
C GLY A 111 -41.07 -14.79 5.08
N HIS A 112 -41.97 -15.10 4.14
CA HIS A 112 -43.19 -14.32 3.94
C HIS A 112 -44.10 -14.35 5.19
N ARG A 113 -44.34 -15.55 5.74
CA ARG A 113 -45.17 -15.71 6.95
C ARG A 113 -44.53 -15.07 8.18
N TRP A 114 -43.20 -15.13 8.30
CA TRP A 114 -42.46 -14.42 9.34
C TRP A 114 -42.60 -12.91 9.19
N SER A 115 -42.47 -12.39 7.97
CA SER A 115 -42.61 -10.96 7.69
C SER A 115 -44.02 -10.44 8.03
N LEU A 116 -45.07 -11.20 7.68
CA LEU A 116 -46.45 -10.92 8.10
C LEU A 116 -46.61 -10.88 9.62
N ALA A 117 -45.99 -11.83 10.31
CA ALA A 117 -46.03 -11.94 11.76
C ALA A 117 -45.32 -10.78 12.46
N VAL A 118 -44.14 -10.37 11.98
CA VAL A 118 -43.41 -9.19 12.47
C VAL A 118 -44.21 -7.92 12.22
N ASP A 119 -44.78 -7.78 11.02
CA ASP A 119 -45.63 -6.64 10.67
C ASP A 119 -46.87 -6.54 11.57
N ALA A 120 -47.50 -7.67 11.89
CA ALA A 120 -48.64 -7.70 12.81
C ALA A 120 -48.28 -7.17 14.22
N VAL A 121 -47.11 -7.52 14.74
CA VAL A 121 -46.60 -6.98 16.02
C VAL A 121 -46.35 -5.48 15.92
N GLU A 122 -45.68 -5.02 14.86
CA GLU A 122 -45.36 -3.60 14.65
C GLU A 122 -46.63 -2.74 14.44
N ARG A 123 -47.62 -3.25 13.71
CA ARG A 123 -48.93 -2.59 13.54
C ARG A 123 -49.71 -2.54 14.85
N SER A 124 -49.60 -3.55 15.71
CA SER A 124 -50.21 -3.54 17.04
C SER A 124 -49.64 -2.44 17.90
N GLU A 125 -48.32 -2.28 17.91
CA GLU A 125 -47.63 -1.21 18.62
C GLU A 125 -48.03 0.17 18.09
N ALA A 126 -48.02 0.35 16.76
CA ALA A 126 -48.37 1.62 16.11
C ALA A 126 -49.83 2.05 16.34
N LYS A 127 -50.74 1.10 16.58
CA LYS A 127 -52.16 1.37 16.91
C LYS A 127 -52.38 1.68 18.40
N GLY A 128 -51.32 1.71 19.20
CA GLY A 128 -51.39 2.02 20.64
C GLY A 128 -51.64 0.80 21.52
N GLY A 129 -51.35 -0.41 21.04
CA GLY A 129 -51.43 -1.62 21.86
C GLY A 129 -50.45 -1.57 23.03
N ASP A 130 -50.92 -1.96 24.21
CA ASP A 130 -50.10 -2.07 25.42
C ASP A 130 -49.31 -3.40 25.46
N ALA A 131 -48.64 -3.67 26.59
CA ALA A 131 -47.85 -4.88 26.78
C ALA A 131 -48.68 -6.17 26.54
N ASP A 132 -49.92 -6.20 27.00
CA ASP A 132 -50.80 -7.36 26.90
C ASP A 132 -51.18 -7.64 25.44
N HIS A 133 -51.43 -6.58 24.65
CA HIS A 133 -51.65 -6.70 23.21
C HIS A 133 -50.42 -7.27 22.49
N LEU A 134 -49.22 -6.79 22.83
CA LEU A 134 -47.99 -7.26 22.20
C LEU A 134 -47.67 -8.72 22.56
N GLU A 135 -47.85 -9.11 23.83
CA GLU A 135 -47.68 -10.50 24.25
C GLU A 135 -48.66 -11.44 23.53
N LEU A 136 -49.91 -11.00 23.37
CA LEU A 136 -50.95 -11.73 22.68
C LEU A 136 -50.66 -11.89 21.19
N VAL A 137 -50.29 -10.83 20.48
CA VAL A 137 -49.95 -10.90 19.04
C VAL A 137 -48.72 -11.77 18.83
N LYS A 138 -47.66 -11.63 19.63
CA LYS A 138 -46.46 -12.49 19.55
C LYS A 138 -46.82 -13.96 19.73
N THR A 139 -47.69 -14.26 20.70
CA THR A 139 -48.14 -15.64 20.98
C THR A 139 -48.98 -16.21 19.84
N ILE A 140 -49.93 -15.43 19.29
CA ILE A 140 -50.73 -15.82 18.13
C ILE A 140 -49.83 -16.04 16.91
N ALA A 141 -48.93 -15.11 16.62
CA ALA A 141 -48.00 -15.17 15.51
C ALA A 141 -47.09 -16.40 15.56
N LEU A 142 -46.52 -16.69 16.73
CA LEU A 142 -45.68 -17.86 16.94
C LEU A 142 -46.44 -19.17 16.73
N ILE A 143 -47.63 -19.31 17.33
CA ILE A 143 -48.44 -20.53 17.18
C ILE A 143 -48.91 -20.65 15.73
N ASP A 144 -49.36 -19.56 15.10
CA ASP A 144 -49.88 -19.57 13.73
C ASP A 144 -48.80 -19.96 12.70
N LEU A 145 -47.55 -19.54 12.91
CA LEU A 145 -46.41 -19.88 12.08
C LEU A 145 -45.99 -21.36 12.23
N PHE A 146 -46.07 -21.91 13.44
CA PHE A 146 -45.59 -23.26 13.78
C PHE A 146 -46.71 -24.27 14.10
N LYS A 147 -47.97 -23.96 13.75
CA LYS A 147 -49.13 -24.85 13.93
C LYS A 147 -49.05 -26.14 13.12
N GLU A 148 -48.36 -26.07 11.98
CA GLU A 148 -48.14 -27.23 11.11
C GLU A 148 -47.41 -28.31 11.89
N ARG A 149 -48.07 -29.46 12.03
CA ARG A 149 -47.56 -30.65 12.70
C ARG A 149 -47.47 -30.60 14.24
N SER A 150 -47.80 -29.50 14.92
CA SER A 150 -47.97 -29.49 16.39
C SER A 150 -49.38 -29.91 16.82
N GLY A 151 -50.40 -29.55 16.02
CA GLY A 151 -51.80 -29.69 16.43
C GLY A 151 -52.25 -28.59 17.40
N LEU A 152 -51.40 -27.59 17.66
CA LEU A 152 -51.71 -26.43 18.46
C LEU A 152 -52.23 -25.31 17.55
N LEU A 153 -53.37 -24.72 17.90
CA LEU A 153 -53.94 -23.55 17.23
C LEU A 153 -54.12 -22.40 18.23
N PRO A 154 -54.11 -21.12 17.79
CA PRO A 154 -54.33 -19.99 18.68
C PRO A 154 -55.84 -19.84 18.97
N SER A 155 -56.41 -20.82 19.67
CA SER A 155 -57.81 -20.76 20.14
C SER A 155 -57.89 -19.92 21.42
N PRO A 156 -59.06 -19.34 21.75
CA PRO A 156 -59.23 -18.59 23.01
C PRO A 156 -58.76 -19.39 24.24
N SER A 157 -59.06 -20.70 24.27
CA SER A 157 -58.62 -21.59 25.34
C SER A 157 -57.10 -21.73 25.40
N VAL A 158 -56.41 -21.91 24.26
CA VAL A 158 -54.94 -22.00 24.24
C VAL A 158 -54.30 -20.68 24.68
N LEU A 159 -54.84 -19.55 24.24
CA LEU A 159 -54.33 -18.22 24.58
C LEU A 159 -54.49 -17.91 26.07
N ALA A 160 -55.63 -18.28 26.68
CA ALA A 160 -55.84 -18.15 28.13
C ALA A 160 -54.82 -18.96 28.95
N HIS A 161 -54.48 -20.18 28.50
CA HIS A 161 -53.44 -20.97 29.17
C HIS A 161 -52.01 -20.48 28.86
N ALA A 162 -51.80 -19.82 27.71
CA ALA A 162 -50.51 -19.26 27.32
C ALA A 162 -50.16 -17.97 28.08
N LEU A 163 -51.17 -17.16 28.41
CA LEU A 163 -51.06 -15.87 29.07
C LEU A 163 -51.97 -15.83 30.30
N PRO A 164 -51.68 -16.63 31.35
CA PRO A 164 -52.56 -16.80 32.52
C PRO A 164 -52.73 -15.54 33.38
N HIS A 165 -51.88 -14.53 33.17
CA HIS A 165 -51.95 -13.25 33.87
C HIS A 165 -53.05 -12.35 33.32
N LEU A 166 -53.57 -12.62 32.11
CA LEU A 166 -54.71 -11.93 31.53
C LEU A 166 -56.00 -12.56 32.04
N SER A 167 -56.91 -11.74 32.58
CA SER A 167 -58.27 -12.18 32.89
C SER A 167 -59.02 -12.54 31.60
N GLU A 168 -60.07 -13.36 31.70
CA GLU A 168 -60.89 -13.70 30.52
C GLU A 168 -61.49 -12.45 29.84
N GLU A 169 -61.88 -11.45 30.64
CA GLU A 169 -62.41 -10.17 30.15
C GLU A 169 -61.33 -9.36 29.40
N SER A 170 -60.12 -9.25 29.97
CA SER A 170 -59.00 -8.54 29.34
C SER A 170 -58.53 -9.24 28.07
N LEU A 171 -58.45 -10.57 28.07
CA LEU A 171 -58.09 -11.35 26.89
C LEU A 171 -59.12 -11.16 25.76
N ALA A 172 -60.42 -11.18 26.08
CA ALA A 172 -61.48 -10.96 25.11
C ALA A 172 -61.44 -9.53 24.53
N ALA A 173 -61.20 -8.53 25.38
CA ALA A 173 -61.06 -7.13 24.95
C ALA A 173 -59.87 -6.97 23.99
N CYS A 174 -58.68 -7.46 24.36
CA CYS A 174 -57.49 -7.39 23.50
C CYS A 174 -57.72 -8.10 22.16
N LEU A 175 -58.40 -9.26 22.15
CA LEU A 175 -58.70 -9.97 20.90
C LEU A 175 -59.65 -9.20 19.99
N GLU A 176 -60.63 -8.49 20.54
CA GLU A 176 -61.53 -7.64 19.75
C GLU A 176 -60.82 -6.38 19.23
N ASP A 177 -59.93 -5.77 20.02
CA ASP A 177 -59.10 -4.66 19.58
C ASP A 177 -58.18 -5.06 18.42
N LEU A 178 -57.43 -6.17 18.57
CA LEU A 178 -56.55 -6.70 17.51
C LEU A 178 -57.31 -7.09 16.23
N LYS A 179 -58.54 -7.56 16.37
CA LYS A 179 -59.42 -7.88 15.24
C LYS A 179 -59.95 -6.61 14.57
N ALA A 180 -60.36 -5.61 15.34
CA ALA A 180 -60.78 -4.31 14.82
C ALA A 180 -59.64 -3.60 14.08
N TRP A 181 -58.40 -3.75 14.56
CA TRP A 181 -57.20 -3.22 13.90
C TRP A 181 -56.74 -4.03 12.68
N SER A 182 -57.44 -5.11 12.33
CA SER A 182 -57.07 -6.02 11.23
C SER A 182 -55.64 -6.58 11.39
N ILE A 183 -55.27 -6.92 12.62
CA ILE A 183 -54.00 -7.56 12.96
C ILE A 183 -54.17 -9.08 12.99
N VAL A 184 -55.28 -9.53 13.56
CA VAL A 184 -55.66 -10.95 13.62
C VAL A 184 -57.02 -11.18 12.98
N ILE A 185 -57.25 -12.40 12.49
CA ILE A 185 -58.53 -12.84 11.95
C ILE A 185 -58.99 -14.12 12.62
N TYR A 186 -60.26 -14.17 13.01
CA TYR A 186 -60.87 -15.37 13.59
C TYR A 186 -61.42 -16.29 12.51
N ARG A 187 -60.88 -17.51 12.42
CA ARG A 187 -61.30 -18.53 11.45
C ARG A 187 -62.31 -19.46 12.09
N ARG A 188 -63.62 -19.21 11.87
CA ARG A 188 -64.72 -20.00 12.47
C ARG A 188 -64.61 -21.51 12.25
N HIS A 189 -64.18 -21.95 11.06
CA HIS A 189 -64.02 -23.37 10.75
C HIS A 189 -62.86 -24.06 11.52
N LEU A 190 -61.90 -23.29 12.06
CA LEU A 190 -60.81 -23.79 12.90
C LEU A 190 -61.01 -23.49 14.40
N GLY A 191 -61.96 -22.62 14.73
CA GLY A 191 -62.17 -22.13 16.09
C GLY A 191 -60.98 -21.35 16.66
N ALA A 192 -60.16 -20.73 15.80
CA ALA A 192 -58.87 -20.14 16.19
C ALA A 192 -58.54 -18.85 15.43
N TYR A 193 -57.67 -18.04 16.03
CA TYR A 193 -57.11 -16.83 15.42
C TYR A 193 -55.93 -17.17 14.49
N ALA A 194 -55.66 -16.27 13.55
CA ALA A 194 -54.49 -16.30 12.68
C ALA A 194 -54.03 -14.86 12.42
N VAL A 195 -52.78 -14.68 12.00
CA VAL A 195 -52.30 -13.35 11.58
C VAL A 195 -53.03 -12.93 10.29
N TYR A 196 -53.46 -11.68 10.22
CA TYR A 196 -54.07 -11.12 9.01
C TYR A 196 -52.99 -10.81 7.97
N ALA A 197 -53.12 -11.37 6.76
CA ALA A 197 -52.21 -11.11 5.65
C ALA A 197 -52.66 -9.87 4.88
N GLY A 198 -51.83 -8.82 4.87
CA GLY A 198 -52.11 -7.56 4.16
C GLY A 198 -51.15 -7.25 3.01
N SER A 199 -50.36 -8.23 2.57
CA SER A 199 -49.37 -8.08 1.50
C SER A 199 -49.89 -8.75 0.22
N ASP A 200 -50.22 -7.95 -0.78
CA ASP A 200 -50.74 -8.41 -2.08
C ASP A 200 -49.67 -8.36 -3.20
N PHE A 201 -48.44 -7.96 -2.87
CA PHE A 201 -47.38 -7.80 -3.87
C PHE A 201 -46.74 -9.15 -4.26
N ASP A 202 -46.95 -9.56 -5.50
CA ASP A 202 -46.33 -10.76 -6.08
C ASP A 202 -44.88 -10.48 -6.51
N ILE A 203 -43.94 -10.77 -5.61
CA ILE A 203 -42.50 -10.59 -5.84
C ILE A 203 -42.03 -11.46 -7.01
N ASP A 204 -42.53 -12.69 -7.14
CA ASP A 204 -42.04 -13.64 -8.14
C ASP A 204 -42.48 -13.21 -9.55
N ALA A 205 -43.71 -12.73 -9.71
CA ALA A 205 -44.19 -12.12 -10.95
C ALA A 205 -43.39 -10.85 -11.31
N ALA A 206 -43.13 -9.98 -10.32
CA ALA A 206 -42.35 -8.76 -10.54
C ALA A 206 -40.90 -9.06 -10.95
N VAL A 207 -40.26 -10.05 -10.32
CA VAL A 207 -38.91 -10.51 -10.68
C VAL A 207 -38.90 -11.11 -12.09
N ALA A 208 -39.89 -11.94 -12.44
CA ALA A 208 -39.98 -12.54 -13.77
C ALA A 208 -40.12 -11.47 -14.87
N GLU A 209 -40.95 -10.44 -14.63
CA GLU A 209 -41.12 -9.32 -15.56
C GLU A 209 -39.82 -8.52 -15.74
N VAL A 210 -39.16 -8.13 -14.65
CA VAL A 210 -37.88 -7.39 -14.68
C VAL A 210 -36.80 -8.19 -15.41
N ARG A 211 -36.74 -9.51 -15.17
CA ARG A 211 -35.74 -10.39 -15.80
C ARG A 211 -35.84 -10.42 -17.33
N THR A 212 -37.02 -10.20 -17.92
CA THR A 212 -37.16 -10.13 -19.39
C THR A 212 -36.50 -8.88 -19.99
N ARG A 213 -36.28 -7.83 -19.20
CA ARG A 213 -35.74 -6.54 -19.64
C ARG A 213 -34.24 -6.38 -19.35
N LEU A 214 -33.68 -7.16 -18.43
CA LEU A 214 -32.29 -7.06 -18.01
C LEU A 214 -31.33 -7.84 -18.94
N PRO A 215 -30.08 -7.36 -19.13
CA PRO A 215 -29.06 -8.12 -19.84
C PRO A 215 -28.72 -9.40 -19.08
N ALA A 216 -28.27 -10.43 -19.82
CA ALA A 216 -27.98 -11.74 -19.23
C ALA A 216 -26.88 -11.69 -18.15
N ILE A 217 -25.88 -10.81 -18.27
CA ILE A 217 -24.83 -10.58 -17.27
C ILE A 217 -24.44 -9.11 -17.22
N ASP A 218 -24.31 -8.57 -15.99
CA ASP A 218 -23.56 -7.35 -15.71
C ASP A 218 -22.21 -7.70 -15.04
N LEU A 219 -21.14 -7.70 -15.85
CA LEU A 219 -19.78 -7.98 -15.36
C LEU A 219 -19.25 -6.89 -14.43
N ALA A 220 -19.73 -5.65 -14.56
CA ALA A 220 -19.32 -4.58 -13.66
C ALA A 220 -19.90 -4.81 -12.25
N ARG A 221 -21.16 -5.26 -12.17
CA ARG A 221 -21.75 -5.68 -10.89
C ARG A 221 -21.00 -6.86 -10.28
N LEU A 222 -20.65 -7.87 -11.07
CA LEU A 222 -19.88 -9.02 -10.61
C LEU A 222 -18.52 -8.62 -10.00
N ARG A 223 -17.80 -7.67 -10.62
CA ARG A 223 -16.54 -7.14 -10.05
C ARG A 223 -16.75 -6.48 -8.69
N ASN A 224 -17.85 -5.75 -8.53
CA ASN A 224 -18.19 -5.08 -7.26
C ASN A 224 -18.60 -6.09 -6.17
N LEU A 225 -19.35 -7.13 -6.53
CA LEU A 225 -19.80 -8.18 -5.60
C LEU A 225 -18.67 -9.10 -5.16
N ALA A 226 -17.73 -9.41 -6.05
CA ALA A 226 -16.63 -10.34 -5.77
C ALA A 226 -15.59 -9.80 -4.78
N MET A 227 -15.70 -8.53 -4.34
CA MET A 227 -14.74 -7.84 -3.46
C MET A 227 -13.28 -8.16 -3.82
N LEU A 228 -12.95 -8.13 -5.11
CA LEU A 228 -11.73 -8.70 -5.67
C LEU A 228 -10.48 -8.18 -4.95
N GLN A 229 -9.88 -9.04 -4.12
CA GLN A 229 -8.66 -8.73 -3.38
C GLN A 229 -7.44 -9.04 -4.23
N PRO A 230 -6.42 -8.15 -4.27
CA PRO A 230 -5.16 -8.44 -4.95
C PRO A 230 -4.50 -9.73 -4.45
N VAL A 231 -3.91 -10.50 -5.36
CA VAL A 231 -3.19 -11.73 -5.03
C VAL A 231 -1.73 -11.41 -4.73
N MET A 232 -1.25 -11.84 -3.57
CA MET A 232 0.09 -11.53 -3.07
C MET A 232 1.10 -12.61 -3.47
N ALA A 233 2.26 -12.20 -3.97
CA ALA A 233 3.38 -13.09 -4.24
C ALA A 233 4.13 -13.42 -2.94
N LYS A 234 3.49 -14.16 -2.02
CA LYS A 234 3.97 -14.35 -0.64
C LYS A 234 5.37 -14.97 -0.55
N ARG A 235 5.67 -15.97 -1.39
CA ARG A 235 7.00 -16.61 -1.40
C ARG A 235 8.06 -15.65 -1.93
N HIS A 236 7.75 -14.91 -3.00
CA HIS A 236 8.66 -13.89 -3.53
C HIS A 236 8.96 -12.82 -2.46
N TYR A 237 7.93 -12.29 -1.80
CA TYR A 237 8.09 -11.31 -0.72
C TYR A 237 8.98 -11.82 0.41
N HIS A 238 8.77 -13.06 0.85
CA HIS A 238 9.58 -13.64 1.92
C HIS A 238 11.08 -13.77 1.56
N LEU A 239 11.38 -14.04 0.29
CA LEU A 239 12.76 -14.22 -0.19
C LEU A 239 13.45 -12.91 -0.53
N THR A 240 12.75 -11.98 -1.18
CA THR A 240 13.34 -10.74 -1.70
C THR A 240 13.15 -9.53 -0.77
N GLY A 241 12.18 -9.62 0.15
CA GLY A 241 11.68 -8.51 0.95
C GLY A 241 10.81 -7.51 0.16
N ALA A 242 10.62 -7.70 -1.15
CA ALA A 242 9.86 -6.79 -2.00
C ALA A 242 8.42 -7.28 -2.15
N LEU A 243 7.45 -6.54 -1.59
CA LEU A 243 6.05 -6.92 -1.66
C LEU A 243 5.52 -6.76 -3.08
N ARG A 244 5.15 -7.84 -3.76
CA ARG A 244 4.54 -7.85 -5.10
C ARG A 244 3.12 -8.37 -5.01
N TRP A 245 2.22 -7.72 -5.73
CA TRP A 245 0.84 -8.15 -5.85
C TRP A 245 0.38 -8.10 -7.30
N PHE A 246 -0.68 -8.84 -7.57
CA PHE A 246 -1.35 -8.92 -8.85
C PHE A 246 -2.80 -8.48 -8.65
N ASP A 247 -3.27 -7.62 -9.54
CA ASP A 247 -4.66 -7.23 -9.55
C ASP A 247 -5.52 -8.43 -9.97
N VAL A 248 -6.79 -8.42 -9.59
CA VAL A 248 -7.75 -9.47 -9.93
C VAL A 248 -8.91 -8.81 -10.67
N ASP A 249 -9.27 -9.36 -11.83
CA ASP A 249 -10.40 -8.87 -12.62
C ASP A 249 -11.22 -10.05 -13.20
N ILE A 250 -12.45 -9.73 -13.60
CA ILE A 250 -13.40 -10.62 -14.25
C ILE A 250 -13.80 -10.03 -15.61
N ALA A 251 -13.74 -10.86 -16.65
CA ALA A 251 -14.18 -10.50 -17.99
C ALA A 251 -15.03 -11.59 -18.65
N ALA A 252 -15.79 -11.20 -19.67
CA ALA A 252 -16.40 -12.15 -20.58
C ALA A 252 -15.30 -12.93 -21.27
N ILE A 253 -15.54 -14.22 -21.52
CA ILE A 253 -14.60 -15.05 -22.25
C ILE A 253 -14.24 -14.49 -23.62
N ALA A 254 -15.22 -13.91 -24.35
CA ALA A 254 -15.01 -13.29 -25.65
C ALA A 254 -14.08 -12.05 -25.60
N ASP A 255 -14.10 -11.30 -24.49
CA ASP A 255 -13.30 -10.09 -24.30
C ASP A 255 -11.89 -10.38 -23.79
N GLY A 256 -11.62 -11.63 -23.38
CA GLY A 256 -10.37 -12.06 -22.76
C GLY A 256 -9.11 -11.60 -23.53
N PRO A 257 -8.98 -11.87 -24.84
CA PRO A 257 -7.78 -11.50 -25.58
C PRO A 257 -7.54 -9.99 -25.61
N GLN A 258 -8.59 -9.18 -25.76
CA GLN A 258 -8.45 -7.72 -25.76
C GLN A 258 -8.06 -7.20 -24.38
N ARG A 259 -8.70 -7.69 -23.31
CA ARG A 259 -8.37 -7.31 -21.93
C ARG A 259 -6.92 -7.61 -21.56
N VAL A 260 -6.38 -8.74 -22.03
CA VAL A 260 -4.98 -9.10 -21.80
C VAL A 260 -4.02 -8.16 -22.54
N ARG A 261 -4.31 -7.80 -23.80
CA ARG A 261 -3.46 -6.86 -24.59
C ARG A 261 -3.44 -5.46 -24.00
N ASP A 262 -4.60 -5.00 -23.54
CA ASP A 262 -4.79 -3.64 -23.04
C ASP A 262 -4.31 -3.51 -21.58
N PHE A 263 -4.02 -4.62 -20.89
CA PHE A 263 -3.60 -4.57 -19.50
C PHE A 263 -2.29 -3.81 -19.31
N ARG A 264 -2.34 -2.80 -18.45
CA ARG A 264 -1.17 -2.09 -17.94
C ARG A 264 -1.29 -2.04 -16.41
N PRO A 265 -0.26 -2.45 -15.66
CA PRO A 265 -0.32 -2.41 -14.21
C PRO A 265 -0.56 -0.99 -13.72
N GLN A 266 -1.48 -0.84 -12.78
CA GLN A 266 -1.77 0.43 -12.13
C GLN A 266 -1.27 0.40 -10.69
N HIS A 267 -0.96 1.58 -10.13
CA HIS A 267 -0.62 1.76 -8.71
C HIS A 267 0.54 0.87 -8.18
N GLY A 268 1.40 0.33 -9.06
CA GLY A 268 2.53 -0.53 -8.68
C GLY A 268 2.24 -2.03 -8.66
N ALA A 269 1.10 -2.47 -9.19
CA ALA A 269 0.81 -3.88 -9.44
C ALA A 269 1.89 -4.52 -10.33
N THR A 270 2.07 -5.83 -10.16
CA THR A 270 3.06 -6.61 -10.93
C THR A 270 2.43 -7.26 -12.16
N GLY A 271 1.15 -7.60 -12.08
CA GLY A 271 0.43 -8.30 -13.13
C GLY A 271 -1.06 -8.44 -12.83
N LEU A 272 -1.74 -9.30 -13.58
CA LEU A 272 -3.18 -9.52 -13.51
C LEU A 272 -3.53 -11.00 -13.38
N PHE A 273 -4.49 -11.32 -12.51
CA PHE A 273 -5.29 -12.54 -12.57
C PHE A 273 -6.65 -12.22 -13.19
N LEU A 274 -6.86 -12.67 -14.42
CA LEU A 274 -8.09 -12.45 -15.17
C LEU A 274 -8.95 -13.71 -15.18
N LEU A 275 -10.09 -13.71 -14.49
CA LEU A 275 -11.05 -14.81 -14.57
C LEU A 275 -12.02 -14.58 -15.73
N LEU A 276 -12.07 -15.53 -16.65
CA LEU A 276 -12.99 -15.54 -17.79
C LEU A 276 -14.26 -16.31 -17.45
N ILE A 277 -15.39 -15.62 -17.58
CA ILE A 277 -16.73 -16.18 -17.38
C ILE A 277 -17.44 -16.24 -18.74
N GLY A 278 -18.04 -17.39 -19.03
CA GLY A 278 -18.86 -17.60 -20.23
C GLY A 278 -20.16 -16.80 -20.14
N THR A 279 -20.37 -15.87 -21.07
CA THR A 279 -21.57 -15.03 -21.08
C THR A 279 -22.75 -15.66 -21.81
N GLU A 280 -22.47 -16.53 -22.77
CA GLU A 280 -23.46 -17.27 -23.56
C GLU A 280 -23.37 -18.78 -23.28
N ALA A 281 -24.29 -19.56 -23.85
CA ALA A 281 -24.19 -21.02 -23.89
C ALA A 281 -23.14 -21.46 -24.93
N GLU A 282 -21.87 -21.13 -24.68
CA GLU A 282 -20.77 -21.57 -25.51
C GLU A 282 -20.36 -23.00 -25.15
N SER A 283 -20.01 -23.81 -26.15
CA SER A 283 -19.42 -25.13 -25.89
C SER A 283 -18.05 -25.00 -25.19
N ASP A 284 -17.73 -25.92 -24.29
CA ASP A 284 -16.41 -26.01 -23.63
C ASP A 284 -15.23 -25.95 -24.61
N ALA A 285 -15.39 -26.52 -25.82
CA ALA A 285 -14.34 -26.49 -26.85
C ALA A 285 -14.08 -25.08 -27.39
N LYS A 286 -15.14 -24.27 -27.60
CA LYS A 286 -15.04 -22.87 -28.02
C LYS A 286 -14.44 -22.02 -26.89
N ALA A 287 -14.96 -22.20 -25.67
CA ALA A 287 -14.45 -21.52 -24.48
C ALA A 287 -12.96 -21.78 -24.26
N LYS A 288 -12.53 -23.05 -24.31
CA LYS A 288 -11.11 -23.43 -24.17
C LYS A 288 -10.23 -22.80 -25.26
N ARG A 289 -10.73 -22.69 -26.49
CA ARG A 289 -9.99 -22.04 -27.60
C ARG A 289 -9.76 -20.55 -27.33
N VAL A 290 -10.80 -19.82 -26.92
CA VAL A 290 -10.69 -18.37 -26.64
C VAL A 290 -9.85 -18.12 -25.39
N TRP A 291 -9.96 -18.97 -24.37
CA TRP A 291 -9.10 -18.94 -23.20
C TRP A 291 -7.61 -19.04 -23.58
N LYS A 292 -7.23 -20.01 -24.43
CA LYS A 292 -5.85 -20.12 -24.94
C LYS A 292 -5.41 -18.89 -25.73
N GLN A 293 -6.27 -18.38 -26.62
CA GLN A 293 -5.98 -17.14 -27.35
C GLN A 293 -5.75 -15.95 -26.42
N SER A 294 -6.45 -15.91 -25.28
CA SER A 294 -6.26 -14.87 -24.26
C SER A 294 -4.90 -15.00 -23.58
N VAL A 295 -4.45 -16.21 -23.28
CA VAL A 295 -3.12 -16.49 -22.71
C VAL A 295 -2.02 -16.06 -23.69
N ASP A 296 -2.17 -16.40 -24.98
CA ASP A 296 -1.20 -16.08 -26.03
C ASP A 296 -1.16 -14.57 -26.35
N ALA A 297 -2.18 -13.82 -25.95
CA ALA A 297 -2.27 -12.38 -26.16
C ALA A 297 -1.46 -11.55 -25.14
N ALA A 298 -0.85 -12.20 -24.13
CA ALA A 298 -0.05 -11.52 -23.12
C ALA A 298 1.17 -10.81 -23.73
N GLY A 299 1.33 -9.54 -23.37
CA GLY A 299 2.46 -8.71 -23.79
C GLY A 299 3.60 -8.74 -22.77
N GLU A 300 4.14 -7.56 -22.49
CA GLU A 300 5.26 -7.35 -21.56
C GLU A 300 4.92 -7.71 -20.10
N TRP A 301 3.67 -7.45 -19.68
CA TRP A 301 3.24 -7.61 -18.30
C TRP A 301 2.67 -9.01 -18.05
N PRO A 302 2.98 -9.63 -16.90
CA PRO A 302 2.49 -10.97 -16.60
C PRO A 302 0.98 -10.99 -16.35
N VAL A 303 0.27 -11.79 -17.13
CA VAL A 303 -1.17 -12.03 -16.97
C VAL A 303 -1.42 -13.53 -16.85
N ALA A 304 -2.05 -13.94 -15.76
CA ALA A 304 -2.60 -15.28 -15.57
C ALA A 304 -4.09 -15.24 -15.92
N VAL A 305 -4.51 -16.09 -16.85
CA VAL A 305 -5.89 -16.17 -17.32
C VAL A 305 -6.52 -17.44 -16.79
N GLY A 306 -7.58 -17.27 -15.99
CA GLY A 306 -8.39 -18.35 -15.43
C GLY A 306 -9.64 -18.58 -16.27
N TRP A 307 -10.04 -19.84 -16.45
CA TRP A 307 -11.34 -20.20 -17.04
C TRP A 307 -12.15 -21.09 -16.08
N THR A 308 -13.39 -20.67 -15.78
CA THR A 308 -14.32 -21.44 -14.95
C THR A 308 -15.43 -22.09 -15.76
N ARG A 309 -15.76 -23.34 -15.40
CA ARG A 309 -16.93 -24.05 -15.93
C ARG A 309 -18.23 -23.68 -15.20
N ASP A 310 -18.15 -23.02 -14.06
CA ASP A 310 -19.32 -22.62 -13.25
C ASP A 310 -20.00 -21.33 -13.76
N SER A 311 -19.75 -20.98 -15.02
CA SER A 311 -20.23 -19.72 -15.62
C SER A 311 -21.76 -19.63 -15.67
N PHE A 312 -22.45 -20.76 -15.87
CA PHE A 312 -23.91 -20.81 -15.90
C PHE A 312 -24.52 -20.42 -14.55
N MET A 313 -24.09 -21.04 -13.45
CA MET A 313 -24.67 -20.75 -12.13
C MET A 313 -24.37 -19.33 -11.67
N ILE A 314 -23.14 -18.84 -11.89
CA ILE A 314 -22.77 -17.47 -11.58
C ILE A 314 -23.68 -16.49 -12.33
N ARG A 315 -23.95 -16.74 -13.62
CA ARG A 315 -24.86 -15.92 -14.41
C ARG A 315 -26.28 -15.92 -13.85
N GLU A 316 -26.87 -17.09 -13.63
CA GLU A 316 -28.26 -17.19 -13.19
C GLU A 316 -28.48 -16.51 -11.83
N LEU A 317 -27.58 -16.75 -10.86
CA LEU A 317 -27.66 -16.14 -9.53
C LEU A 317 -27.49 -14.62 -9.59
N THR A 318 -26.58 -14.13 -10.43
CA THR A 318 -26.38 -12.69 -10.61
C THR A 318 -27.57 -12.03 -11.30
N ALA A 319 -28.15 -12.67 -12.31
CA ALA A 319 -29.34 -12.17 -13.00
C ALA A 319 -30.54 -12.09 -12.06
N GLU A 320 -30.75 -13.10 -11.20
CA GLU A 320 -31.80 -13.08 -10.19
C GLU A 320 -31.58 -11.96 -9.16
N LEU A 321 -30.33 -11.79 -8.68
CA LEU A 321 -29.96 -10.72 -7.76
C LEU A 321 -30.25 -9.33 -8.37
N LEU A 322 -29.82 -9.09 -9.61
CA LEU A 322 -30.06 -7.83 -10.33
C LEU A 322 -31.56 -7.58 -10.51
N ALA A 323 -32.35 -8.62 -10.82
CA ALA A 323 -33.79 -8.49 -10.94
C ALA A 323 -34.44 -8.08 -9.62
N LEU A 324 -34.04 -8.67 -8.49
CA LEU A 324 -34.53 -8.29 -7.16
C LEU A 324 -34.10 -6.87 -6.76
N GLU A 325 -32.87 -6.46 -7.08
CA GLU A 325 -32.39 -5.09 -6.83
C GLU A 325 -33.19 -4.05 -7.64
N ALA A 326 -33.48 -4.36 -8.90
CA ALA A 326 -34.33 -3.52 -9.75
C ALA A 326 -35.78 -3.50 -9.27
N VAL A 327 -36.36 -4.63 -8.85
CA VAL A 327 -37.69 -4.66 -8.21
C VAL A 327 -37.73 -3.73 -6.99
N ARG A 328 -36.71 -3.80 -6.11
CA ARG A 328 -36.60 -2.93 -4.93
C ARG A 328 -36.52 -1.44 -5.28
N ALA A 329 -35.89 -1.09 -6.41
CA ALA A 329 -35.69 0.30 -6.81
C ALA A 329 -36.85 0.87 -7.64
N GLU A 330 -37.47 0.08 -8.52
CA GLU A 330 -38.45 0.53 -9.51
C GLU A 330 -39.91 0.41 -9.04
N ARG A 331 -40.23 -0.54 -8.15
CA ARG A 331 -41.62 -0.81 -7.75
C ARG A 331 -42.05 0.03 -6.57
N SER A 332 -42.85 1.07 -6.85
CA SER A 332 -43.43 1.97 -5.85
C SER A 332 -44.34 1.25 -4.85
N GLU A 333 -44.93 0.12 -5.27
CA GLU A 333 -45.79 -0.75 -4.49
C GLU A 333 -45.09 -1.29 -3.23
N LEU A 334 -43.76 -1.45 -3.27
CA LEU A 334 -42.95 -1.87 -2.13
C LEU A 334 -42.78 -0.79 -1.05
N GLN A 335 -43.08 0.48 -1.36
CA GLN A 335 -42.96 1.55 -0.35
C GLN A 335 -44.08 1.46 0.70
N GLY A 336 -45.28 1.02 0.28
CA GLY A 336 -46.43 0.81 1.14
C GLY A 336 -46.50 -0.58 1.80
N ASP A 337 -45.75 -1.55 1.28
CA ASP A 337 -45.76 -2.94 1.77
C ASP A 337 -44.45 -3.30 2.50
N ALA A 338 -44.48 -3.15 3.83
CA ALA A 338 -43.33 -3.47 4.67
C ALA A 338 -42.96 -4.96 4.64
N VAL A 339 -43.93 -5.84 4.41
CA VAL A 339 -43.76 -7.30 4.37
C VAL A 339 -42.97 -7.67 3.12
N ALA A 340 -43.44 -7.24 1.95
CA ALA A 340 -42.75 -7.47 0.69
C ALA A 340 -41.34 -6.86 0.68
N ARG A 341 -41.17 -5.66 1.26
CA ARG A 341 -39.85 -5.00 1.36
C ARG A 341 -38.85 -5.77 2.23
N ARG A 342 -39.27 -6.32 3.38
CA ARG A 342 -38.41 -7.18 4.24
C ARG A 342 -38.01 -8.44 3.49
N GLU A 343 -38.95 -9.07 2.80
CA GLU A 343 -38.72 -10.28 2.02
C GLU A 343 -37.74 -10.04 0.86
N VAL A 344 -37.94 -9.01 0.04
CA VAL A 344 -37.03 -8.64 -1.06
C VAL A 344 -35.62 -8.36 -0.52
N SER A 345 -35.51 -7.62 0.58
CA SER A 345 -34.21 -7.28 1.17
C SER A 345 -33.46 -8.51 1.67
N ALA A 346 -34.16 -9.47 2.29
CA ALA A 346 -33.57 -10.72 2.74
C ALA A 346 -33.14 -11.63 1.57
N ARG A 347 -33.95 -11.71 0.51
CA ARG A 347 -33.59 -12.46 -0.71
C ARG A 347 -32.34 -11.87 -1.38
N ILE A 348 -32.23 -10.55 -1.47
CA ILE A 348 -31.03 -9.85 -1.98
C ILE A 348 -29.81 -10.20 -1.13
N ALA A 349 -29.90 -10.10 0.20
CA ALA A 349 -28.78 -10.40 1.09
C ALA A 349 -28.29 -11.86 0.94
N ARG A 350 -29.22 -12.82 0.86
CA ARG A 350 -28.91 -14.23 0.62
C ARG A 350 -28.21 -14.46 -0.71
N LEU A 351 -28.77 -13.92 -1.80
CA LEU A 351 -28.22 -14.11 -3.15
C LEU A 351 -26.86 -13.43 -3.32
N SER A 352 -26.64 -12.25 -2.74
CA SER A 352 -25.33 -11.59 -2.74
C SER A 352 -24.26 -12.47 -2.11
N ALA A 353 -24.54 -13.07 -0.95
CA ALA A 353 -23.60 -13.98 -0.27
C ALA A 353 -23.37 -15.27 -1.09
N GLU A 354 -24.43 -15.81 -1.72
CA GLU A 354 -24.32 -17.00 -2.58
C GLU A 354 -23.49 -16.73 -3.84
N VAL A 355 -23.67 -15.56 -4.48
CA VAL A 355 -22.87 -15.12 -5.63
C VAL A 355 -21.40 -14.95 -5.23
N GLU A 356 -21.13 -14.31 -4.08
CA GLU A 356 -19.77 -14.14 -3.56
C GLU A 356 -19.07 -15.49 -3.31
N ASP A 357 -19.74 -16.43 -2.62
CA ASP A 357 -19.21 -17.77 -2.36
C ASP A 357 -18.92 -18.54 -3.65
N ARG A 358 -19.84 -18.47 -4.63
CA ARG A 358 -19.67 -19.11 -5.93
C ARG A 358 -18.52 -18.50 -6.75
N LEU A 359 -18.37 -17.18 -6.73
CA LEU A 359 -17.25 -16.51 -7.37
C LEU A 359 -15.92 -16.93 -6.74
N ASN A 360 -15.83 -16.94 -5.40
CA ASN A 360 -14.65 -17.43 -4.69
C ASN A 360 -14.32 -18.88 -5.05
N HIS A 361 -15.33 -19.75 -5.09
CA HIS A 361 -15.18 -21.13 -5.57
C HIS A 361 -14.68 -21.21 -7.02
N ALA A 362 -15.19 -20.35 -7.90
CA ALA A 362 -14.77 -20.29 -9.30
C ALA A 362 -13.30 -19.85 -9.45
N PHE A 363 -12.80 -18.90 -8.64
CA PHE A 363 -11.38 -18.55 -8.64
C PHE A 363 -10.50 -19.74 -8.22
N VAL A 364 -10.92 -20.50 -7.22
CA VAL A 364 -10.19 -21.67 -6.71
C VAL A 364 -10.20 -22.84 -7.70
N GLN A 365 -11.33 -23.07 -8.38
CA GLN A 365 -11.53 -24.20 -9.30
C GLN A 365 -11.25 -23.87 -10.78
N ALA A 366 -10.98 -22.62 -11.12
CA ALA A 366 -10.66 -22.24 -12.48
C ALA A 366 -9.38 -22.93 -12.98
N GLN A 367 -9.33 -23.19 -14.29
CA GLN A 367 -8.11 -23.60 -14.96
C GLN A 367 -7.30 -22.35 -15.29
N TRP A 368 -6.10 -22.23 -14.72
CA TRP A 368 -5.24 -21.05 -14.92
C TRP A 368 -4.10 -21.37 -15.89
N ALA A 369 -3.81 -20.42 -16.78
CA ALA A 369 -2.66 -20.48 -17.67
C ALA A 369 -2.07 -19.09 -17.86
N TRP A 370 -0.79 -19.01 -18.19
CA TRP A 370 -0.08 -17.75 -18.41
C TRP A 370 1.01 -17.95 -19.47
N SER A 371 1.34 -16.87 -20.19
CA SER A 371 2.27 -16.92 -21.33
C SER A 371 3.68 -17.40 -20.93
N ASN A 372 4.36 -18.06 -21.87
CA ASN A 372 5.72 -18.63 -21.75
C ASN A 372 5.87 -19.83 -20.79
N THR A 373 4.84 -20.65 -20.67
CA THR A 373 4.93 -21.95 -20.00
C THR A 373 3.96 -22.90 -20.69
N ASP A 374 4.43 -24.07 -21.13
CA ASP A 374 3.57 -25.18 -21.55
C ASP A 374 2.74 -25.77 -20.38
N ASN A 375 2.71 -25.09 -19.22
CA ASN A 375 2.04 -25.51 -18.01
C ASN A 375 0.63 -24.91 -17.95
N GLU A 376 -0.35 -25.63 -18.50
CA GLU A 376 -1.76 -25.45 -18.09
C GLU A 376 -1.89 -25.91 -16.62
N TRP A 377 -2.40 -25.05 -15.74
CA TRP A 377 -2.75 -25.42 -14.37
C TRP A 377 -4.22 -25.79 -14.27
N THR A 378 -4.49 -27.04 -13.88
CA THR A 378 -5.84 -27.53 -13.56
C THR A 378 -5.91 -27.92 -12.09
N PRO A 379 -6.80 -27.30 -11.28
CA PRO A 379 -7.00 -27.74 -9.91
C PRO A 379 -7.48 -29.20 -9.89
N GLY A 380 -6.78 -30.05 -9.13
CA GLY A 380 -7.06 -31.50 -9.00
C GLY A 380 -5.95 -32.43 -9.52
N SER A 381 -4.96 -31.93 -10.26
CA SER A 381 -3.70 -32.66 -10.49
C SER A 381 -2.83 -32.54 -9.24
N SER A 382 -2.42 -33.67 -8.66
CA SER A 382 -1.63 -33.81 -7.43
C SER A 382 -0.51 -32.77 -7.26
N SER A 383 -0.82 -31.63 -6.62
CA SER A 383 0.07 -30.77 -5.81
C SER A 383 -0.62 -29.43 -5.50
N SER A 384 -0.41 -28.97 -4.26
CA SER A 384 -1.03 -27.83 -3.58
C SER A 384 -0.63 -26.44 -4.12
N VAL A 385 -0.82 -26.17 -5.41
CA VAL A 385 -0.47 -24.86 -6.00
C VAL A 385 -1.63 -23.88 -5.82
N THR A 386 -1.38 -22.76 -5.14
CA THR A 386 -2.36 -21.70 -4.89
C THR A 386 -2.13 -20.49 -5.81
N LEU A 387 -3.09 -19.58 -5.96
CA LEU A 387 -2.89 -18.33 -6.72
C LEU A 387 -1.66 -17.54 -6.22
N ASN A 388 -1.38 -17.57 -4.92
CA ASN A 388 -0.18 -16.95 -4.34
C ASN A 388 1.13 -17.58 -4.86
N ALA A 389 1.11 -18.88 -5.15
CA ALA A 389 2.27 -19.59 -5.73
C ALA A 389 2.46 -19.20 -7.20
N ILE A 390 1.38 -19.09 -7.99
CA ILE A 390 1.43 -18.57 -9.37
C ILE A 390 1.99 -17.14 -9.37
N ALA A 391 1.46 -16.26 -8.52
CA ALA A 391 1.93 -14.88 -8.37
C ALA A 391 3.44 -14.82 -8.03
N SER A 392 3.90 -15.69 -7.14
CA SER A 392 5.32 -15.78 -6.78
C SER A 392 6.20 -16.23 -7.95
N SER A 393 5.77 -17.24 -8.71
CA SER A 393 6.51 -17.70 -9.89
C SER A 393 6.57 -16.66 -11.01
N LEU A 394 5.48 -15.93 -11.23
CA LEU A 394 5.44 -14.81 -12.18
C LEU A 394 6.36 -13.67 -11.75
N ALA A 395 6.33 -13.30 -10.46
CA ALA A 395 7.21 -12.27 -9.91
C ALA A 395 8.69 -12.66 -9.96
N ASP A 396 9.05 -13.91 -9.64
CA ASP A 396 10.42 -14.40 -9.73
C ASP A 396 10.96 -14.36 -11.16
N ARG A 397 10.11 -14.70 -12.15
CA ARG A 397 10.49 -14.65 -13.55
C ARG A 397 10.68 -13.22 -14.03
N LEU A 398 9.75 -12.34 -13.70
CA LEU A 398 9.81 -10.93 -14.11
C LEU A 398 11.00 -10.21 -13.45
N TYR A 399 11.27 -10.50 -12.18
CA TYR A 399 12.33 -9.87 -11.39
C TYR A 399 13.43 -10.85 -11.01
N GLY A 400 13.94 -11.61 -11.98
CA GLY A 400 14.96 -12.65 -11.77
C GLY A 400 16.30 -12.14 -11.25
N GLN A 401 16.55 -10.83 -11.30
CA GLN A 401 17.74 -10.17 -10.76
C GLN A 401 17.38 -9.19 -9.63
N SER A 402 16.24 -9.38 -8.97
CA SER A 402 15.87 -8.56 -7.81
C SER A 402 16.87 -8.72 -6.68
N PRO A 403 17.27 -7.64 -6.01
CA PRO A 403 18.08 -7.74 -4.82
C PRO A 403 17.28 -8.40 -3.69
N LEU A 404 17.98 -9.19 -2.87
CA LEU A 404 17.42 -9.92 -1.73
C LEU A 404 17.63 -9.11 -0.45
N ILE A 405 16.69 -8.19 -0.16
CA ILE A 405 16.84 -7.19 0.89
C ILE A 405 15.62 -7.23 1.83
N ASN A 406 15.81 -7.87 2.97
CA ASN A 406 14.79 -7.97 4.01
C ASN A 406 14.77 -6.70 4.88
N ASN A 407 14.26 -5.61 4.31
CA ASN A 407 14.05 -4.36 5.01
C ASN A 407 12.61 -3.89 4.76
N GLU A 408 11.69 -4.23 5.66
CA GLU A 408 10.28 -3.89 5.47
C GLU A 408 10.04 -2.38 5.41
N LEU A 409 10.86 -1.56 6.09
CA LEU A 409 10.69 -0.11 6.16
C LEU A 409 10.91 0.58 4.81
N LEU A 410 11.96 0.18 4.08
CA LEU A 410 12.39 0.82 2.83
C LEU A 410 12.15 -0.03 1.58
N ASN A 411 12.05 -1.36 1.67
CA ASN A 411 11.74 -2.22 0.52
C ASN A 411 10.24 -2.19 0.15
N ARG A 412 9.72 -0.98 -0.08
CA ARG A 412 8.32 -0.72 -0.46
C ARG A 412 8.23 0.48 -1.40
N ILE A 413 7.14 0.57 -2.15
CA ILE A 413 6.90 1.65 -3.12
C ILE A 413 6.79 3.01 -2.41
N LYS A 414 6.11 3.06 -1.27
CA LYS A 414 5.97 4.29 -0.50
C LYS A 414 6.35 4.06 0.96
N PRO A 415 7.59 4.37 1.36
CA PRO A 415 8.01 4.36 2.75
C PRO A 415 7.18 5.33 3.61
N SER A 416 7.08 5.05 4.91
CA SER A 416 6.44 5.98 5.85
C SER A 416 7.31 7.23 6.04
N SER A 417 6.72 8.34 6.51
CA SER A 417 7.46 9.56 6.84
C SER A 417 8.62 9.31 7.81
N ASN A 418 8.40 8.45 8.82
CA ASN A 418 9.44 8.05 9.78
C ASN A 418 10.56 7.23 9.10
N ALA A 419 10.22 6.34 8.17
CA ALA A 419 11.21 5.59 7.41
C ALA A 419 12.02 6.50 6.48
N ILE A 420 11.40 7.49 5.84
CA ILE A 420 12.08 8.50 5.03
C ILE A 420 12.99 9.38 5.89
N ALA A 421 12.56 9.79 7.08
CA ALA A 421 13.40 10.56 8.01
C ALA A 421 14.66 9.78 8.40
N ALA A 422 14.50 8.50 8.77
CA ALA A 422 15.62 7.60 9.08
C ALA A 422 16.53 7.34 7.87
N GLN A 423 15.96 7.20 6.67
CA GLN A 423 16.73 7.08 5.43
C GLN A 423 17.57 8.33 5.20
N LYS A 424 16.99 9.52 5.37
CA LYS A 424 17.69 10.80 5.19
C LYS A 424 18.83 10.97 6.18
N GLU A 425 18.63 10.60 7.44
CA GLU A 425 19.68 10.56 8.46
C GLU A 425 20.82 9.61 8.07
N LEU A 426 20.49 8.41 7.59
CA LEU A 426 21.47 7.45 7.08
C LEU A 426 22.25 8.02 5.90
N LEU A 427 21.58 8.58 4.89
CA LEU A 427 22.23 9.15 3.70
C LEU A 427 23.21 10.28 4.05
N LYS A 428 22.87 11.13 5.03
CA LYS A 428 23.79 12.17 5.54
C LYS A 428 25.01 11.55 6.22
N ALA A 429 24.80 10.55 7.07
CA ALA A 429 25.90 9.81 7.71
C ALA A 429 26.81 9.13 6.67
N MET A 430 26.24 8.59 5.58
CA MET A 430 26.99 7.94 4.49
C MET A 430 27.96 8.88 3.78
N VAL A 431 27.71 10.19 3.75
CA VAL A 431 28.59 11.16 3.06
C VAL A 431 29.49 11.93 4.03
N GLU A 432 29.06 12.16 5.26
CA GLU A 432 29.83 12.89 6.28
C GLU A 432 30.82 12.00 7.03
N ARG A 433 30.41 10.76 7.37
CA ARG A 433 31.13 9.86 8.28
C ARG A 433 31.49 8.53 7.63
N TRP A 434 31.67 8.50 6.31
CA TRP A 434 31.94 7.30 5.51
C TRP A 434 33.22 6.53 5.87
N GLN A 435 34.15 7.14 6.59
CA GLN A 435 35.39 6.49 7.03
C GLN A 435 35.26 5.84 8.41
N GLU A 436 34.18 6.13 9.14
CA GLU A 436 33.98 5.69 10.51
C GLU A 436 33.28 4.33 10.54
N PRO A 437 33.64 3.45 11.49
CA PRO A 437 32.85 2.27 11.77
C PRO A 437 31.39 2.66 11.99
N ARG A 438 30.47 1.95 11.32
CA ARG A 438 29.02 2.18 11.45
C ARG A 438 28.58 3.61 11.14
N LEU A 439 29.35 4.37 10.36
CA LEU A 439 29.10 5.77 10.04
C LEU A 439 28.91 6.66 11.29
N GLY A 440 29.55 6.31 12.40
CA GLY A 440 29.43 7.02 13.68
C GLY A 440 28.05 6.88 14.36
N ILE A 441 27.23 5.90 13.98
CA ILE A 441 25.89 5.70 14.57
C ILE A 441 26.01 4.98 15.91
N GLU A 442 25.62 5.67 16.99
CA GLU A 442 25.53 5.12 18.35
C GLU A 442 24.15 4.49 18.63
N GLY A 443 24.11 3.44 19.46
CA GLY A 443 22.86 2.78 19.87
C GLY A 443 22.13 2.05 18.75
N PHE A 444 20.79 1.99 18.81
CA PHE A 444 19.95 1.33 17.79
C PHE A 444 18.80 2.23 17.30
N PRO A 445 19.08 3.47 16.82
CA PRO A 445 18.07 4.30 16.19
C PRO A 445 17.62 3.69 14.86
N ALA A 446 16.52 4.21 14.30
CA ALA A 446 15.96 3.73 13.03
C ALA A 446 17.02 3.74 11.90
N ALA A 447 17.81 4.81 11.77
CA ALA A 447 18.91 4.90 10.80
C ALA A 447 19.99 3.81 11.02
N GLY A 448 20.24 3.43 12.27
CA GLY A 448 21.15 2.33 12.62
C GLY A 448 20.63 0.96 12.15
N GLY A 449 19.33 0.71 12.27
CA GLY A 449 18.72 -0.51 11.72
C GLY A 449 18.77 -0.56 10.18
N LEU A 450 18.60 0.59 9.52
CA LEU A 450 18.79 0.72 8.08
C LEU A 450 20.24 0.46 7.66
N TYR A 451 21.22 1.01 8.39
CA TYR A 451 22.65 0.75 8.14
C TYR A 451 22.96 -0.75 8.15
N VAL A 452 22.55 -1.45 9.22
CA VAL A 452 22.84 -2.89 9.39
C VAL A 452 22.24 -3.71 8.25
N SER A 453 20.98 -3.45 7.91
CA SER A 453 20.23 -4.22 6.91
C SER A 453 20.56 -3.88 5.45
N LEU A 454 21.09 -2.68 5.16
CA LEU A 454 21.30 -2.22 3.78
C LEU A 454 22.76 -2.08 3.38
N LEU A 455 23.67 -1.81 4.33
CA LEU A 455 25.08 -1.53 4.04
C LEU A 455 26.02 -2.57 4.65
N GLU A 456 25.82 -2.93 5.91
CA GLU A 456 26.70 -3.88 6.62
C GLU A 456 26.45 -5.33 6.15
N SER A 457 25.20 -5.80 6.22
CA SER A 457 24.85 -7.17 5.82
C SER A 457 25.02 -7.46 4.33
N THR A 458 25.01 -6.41 3.50
CA THR A 458 25.24 -6.48 2.04
C THR A 458 26.72 -6.36 1.67
N GLY A 459 27.57 -5.93 2.61
CA GLY A 459 29.00 -5.72 2.41
C GLY A 459 29.36 -4.45 1.64
N LEU A 460 28.43 -3.51 1.47
CA LEU A 460 28.67 -2.26 0.74
C LEU A 460 29.57 -1.28 1.51
N HIS A 461 29.62 -1.40 2.85
CA HIS A 461 30.47 -0.58 3.71
C HIS A 461 31.36 -1.48 4.56
N ALA A 462 32.66 -1.49 4.25
CA ALA A 462 33.61 -2.46 4.80
C ALA A 462 34.90 -1.78 5.29
N ALA A 463 35.57 -2.43 6.25
CA ALA A 463 36.86 -2.00 6.74
C ALA A 463 37.91 -2.07 5.61
N ARG A 464 38.85 -1.12 5.59
CA ARG A 464 39.94 -1.12 4.61
C ARG A 464 40.90 -2.27 4.90
N SER A 465 41.39 -2.91 3.83
CA SER A 465 42.33 -4.03 3.96
C SER A 465 43.64 -3.65 4.67
N ASN A 466 44.04 -2.38 4.61
CA ASN A 466 45.27 -1.86 5.22
C ASN A 466 45.07 -1.21 6.61
N ASP A 467 43.83 -0.91 6.99
CA ASP A 467 43.52 -0.28 8.28
C ASP A 467 42.10 -0.69 8.72
N PRO A 468 41.96 -1.64 9.66
CA PRO A 468 40.65 -2.11 10.11
C PRO A 468 39.87 -1.06 10.92
N THR A 469 40.51 0.06 11.31
CA THR A 469 39.84 1.17 12.02
C THR A 469 39.18 2.15 11.06
N ARG A 470 39.49 2.07 9.77
CA ARG A 470 38.94 2.92 8.71
C ARG A 470 38.06 2.12 7.79
N PHE A 471 36.90 2.67 7.45
CA PHE A 471 35.95 2.07 6.54
C PHE A 471 35.95 2.77 5.18
N GLN A 472 35.38 2.10 4.19
CA GLN A 472 35.12 2.64 2.87
C GLN A 472 33.92 1.96 2.23
N PHE A 473 33.33 2.62 1.24
CA PHE A 473 32.37 1.99 0.36
C PHE A 473 33.09 1.16 -0.71
N VAL A 474 32.59 -0.04 -0.97
CA VAL A 474 33.16 -1.00 -1.93
C VAL A 474 32.08 -1.56 -2.84
N ASP A 475 32.51 -2.19 -3.93
CA ASP A 475 31.59 -2.89 -4.82
C ASP A 475 30.88 -4.04 -4.07
N PRO A 476 29.60 -4.31 -4.40
CA PRO A 476 28.90 -5.46 -3.86
C PRO A 476 29.65 -6.76 -4.24
N PRO A 477 29.76 -7.73 -3.33
CA PRO A 477 30.38 -9.01 -3.65
C PRO A 477 29.66 -9.70 -4.82
N GLU A 478 30.42 -10.21 -5.80
CA GLU A 478 29.89 -10.84 -7.02
C GLU A 478 28.90 -11.99 -6.73
N ASN A 479 29.19 -12.81 -5.71
CA ASN A 479 28.32 -13.89 -5.23
C ASN A 479 27.70 -13.56 -3.86
N GLY A 480 27.47 -12.27 -3.59
CA GLY A 480 26.87 -11.81 -2.34
C GLY A 480 25.42 -12.26 -2.19
N LYS A 481 25.02 -12.64 -0.96
CA LYS A 481 23.65 -13.11 -0.67
C LYS A 481 22.56 -12.11 -1.05
N ALA A 482 22.86 -10.82 -1.06
CA ALA A 482 21.92 -9.76 -1.41
C ALA A 482 21.68 -9.59 -2.92
N GLY A 483 22.50 -10.21 -3.79
CA GLY A 483 22.32 -10.14 -5.24
C GLY A 483 22.44 -8.73 -5.84
N LEU A 484 23.29 -7.86 -5.28
CA LEU A 484 23.42 -6.45 -5.70
C LEU A 484 24.38 -6.22 -6.88
N ALA A 485 25.29 -7.15 -7.17
CA ALA A 485 26.28 -7.02 -8.25
C ALA A 485 25.65 -6.74 -9.64
N PRO A 486 24.53 -7.38 -10.04
CA PRO A 486 23.87 -7.07 -11.30
C PRO A 486 23.39 -5.61 -11.40
N LEU A 487 22.96 -5.00 -10.30
CA LEU A 487 22.53 -3.59 -10.29
C LEU A 487 23.71 -2.64 -10.53
N TRP A 488 24.85 -2.92 -9.90
CA TRP A 488 26.09 -2.13 -10.08
C TRP A 488 26.59 -2.21 -11.52
N ARG A 489 26.63 -3.42 -12.10
CA ARG A 489 27.02 -3.63 -13.49
C ARG A 489 26.09 -2.92 -14.47
N ALA A 490 24.78 -2.93 -14.20
CA ALA A 490 23.79 -2.22 -15.02
C ALA A 490 23.97 -0.70 -14.98
N ALA A 491 24.21 -0.15 -13.79
CA ALA A 491 24.46 1.27 -13.58
C ALA A 491 25.75 1.71 -14.29
N GLU A 492 26.82 0.93 -14.16
CA GLU A 492 28.09 1.18 -14.83
C GLU A 492 27.95 1.15 -16.36
N ALA A 493 27.24 0.15 -16.90
CA ALA A 493 26.96 0.05 -18.33
C ALA A 493 26.13 1.25 -18.83
N LEU A 494 25.10 1.66 -18.07
CA LEU A 494 24.28 2.83 -18.39
C LEU A 494 25.14 4.10 -18.50
N LEU A 495 26.00 4.34 -17.51
CA LEU A 495 26.86 5.52 -17.44
C LEU A 495 27.94 5.53 -18.52
N LYS A 496 28.55 4.37 -18.82
CA LYS A 496 29.53 4.24 -19.90
C LYS A 496 28.92 4.48 -21.28
N ASN A 497 27.72 3.95 -21.52
CA ASN A 497 27.02 4.11 -22.79
C ASN A 497 26.54 5.54 -23.04
N ALA A 498 26.24 6.31 -21.99
CA ALA A 498 25.84 7.71 -22.11
C ALA A 498 27.00 8.66 -22.49
N GLY A 499 28.25 8.24 -22.29
CA GLY A 499 29.43 9.00 -22.70
C GLY A 499 29.51 10.40 -22.05
N PRO A 500 29.83 11.46 -22.81
CA PRO A 500 30.10 12.79 -22.25
C PRO A 500 28.86 13.51 -21.70
N ASP A 501 27.66 13.15 -22.16
CA ASP A 501 26.41 13.79 -21.76
C ASP A 501 25.98 13.38 -20.33
N GLY A 502 26.46 12.22 -19.87
CA GLY A 502 26.11 11.65 -18.58
C GLY A 502 24.64 11.19 -18.51
N VAL A 503 24.20 10.83 -17.31
CA VAL A 503 22.88 10.26 -17.03
C VAL A 503 22.30 10.93 -15.79
N GLU A 504 21.03 11.29 -15.81
CA GLU A 504 20.35 11.78 -14.61
C GLU A 504 20.06 10.62 -13.65
N VAL A 505 20.12 10.87 -12.34
CA VAL A 505 19.84 9.82 -11.36
C VAL A 505 18.40 9.29 -11.49
N ALA A 506 17.47 10.10 -12.02
CA ALA A 506 16.12 9.66 -12.38
C ALA A 506 16.11 8.51 -13.42
N GLU A 507 17.01 8.53 -14.40
CA GLU A 507 17.13 7.47 -15.41
C GLU A 507 17.73 6.20 -14.83
N LEU A 508 18.73 6.34 -13.95
CA LEU A 508 19.27 5.21 -13.17
C LEU A 508 18.18 4.56 -12.31
N TYR A 509 17.35 5.38 -11.65
CA TYR A 509 16.21 4.89 -10.88
C TYR A 509 15.21 4.16 -11.77
N ALA A 510 14.91 4.67 -12.97
CA ALA A 510 14.04 3.99 -13.93
C ALA A 510 14.60 2.62 -14.35
N GLN A 511 15.91 2.53 -14.64
CA GLN A 511 16.58 1.27 -14.98
C GLN A 511 16.47 0.25 -13.84
N TRP A 512 16.74 0.65 -12.59
CA TRP A 512 16.65 -0.23 -11.43
C TRP A 512 15.21 -0.60 -11.05
N ARG A 513 14.23 0.26 -11.29
CA ARG A 513 12.79 -0.05 -11.05
C ARG A 513 12.24 -1.08 -12.02
N ASN A 514 12.74 -1.10 -13.26
CA ASN A 514 12.23 -1.97 -14.30
C ASN A 514 12.75 -3.41 -14.17
N PRO A 515 12.06 -4.41 -14.76
CA PRO A 515 12.60 -5.74 -14.95
C PRO A 515 14.00 -5.70 -15.60
N PRO A 516 14.94 -6.58 -15.22
CA PRO A 516 14.79 -7.72 -14.33
C PRO A 516 15.04 -7.42 -12.84
N TYR A 517 15.22 -6.16 -12.43
CA TYR A 517 15.63 -5.80 -11.07
C TYR A 517 14.45 -5.48 -10.14
N GLY A 518 13.55 -4.58 -10.54
CA GLY A 518 12.38 -4.26 -9.73
C GLY A 518 12.66 -3.50 -8.43
N VAL A 519 13.77 -2.79 -8.26
CA VAL A 519 14.11 -2.14 -6.99
C VAL A 519 13.00 -1.19 -6.52
N ARG A 520 12.65 -1.28 -5.23
CA ARG A 520 11.61 -0.43 -4.63
C ARG A 520 12.14 0.96 -4.29
N ASP A 521 11.26 1.96 -4.36
CA ASP A 521 11.63 3.38 -4.25
C ASP A 521 12.37 3.74 -2.97
N GLY A 522 12.02 3.14 -1.84
CA GLY A 522 12.72 3.39 -0.58
C GLY A 522 14.17 2.87 -0.55
N LEU A 523 14.59 2.00 -1.47
CA LEU A 523 15.96 1.51 -1.55
C LEU A 523 16.85 2.33 -2.51
N LEU A 524 16.24 2.97 -3.52
CA LEU A 524 16.97 3.63 -4.61
C LEU A 524 17.98 4.69 -4.11
N PRO A 525 17.64 5.60 -3.18
CA PRO A 525 18.60 6.61 -2.71
C PRO A 525 19.81 6.00 -1.99
N VAL A 526 19.59 4.98 -1.15
CA VAL A 526 20.66 4.34 -0.37
C VAL A 526 21.63 3.61 -1.29
N PHE A 527 21.11 2.82 -2.24
CA PHE A 527 21.97 2.11 -3.18
C PHE A 527 22.66 3.04 -4.18
N THR A 528 22.03 4.15 -4.55
CA THR A 528 22.67 5.14 -5.41
C THR A 528 23.82 5.84 -4.72
N VAL A 529 23.63 6.29 -3.47
CA VAL A 529 24.72 6.91 -2.72
C VAL A 529 25.84 5.90 -2.44
N ALA A 530 25.50 4.65 -2.10
CA ALA A 530 26.51 3.60 -1.96
C ALA A 530 27.29 3.38 -3.28
N PHE A 531 26.61 3.35 -4.43
CA PHE A 531 27.23 3.25 -5.75
C PHE A 531 28.17 4.43 -6.01
N LEU A 532 27.71 5.67 -5.81
CA LEU A 532 28.52 6.88 -5.97
C LEU A 532 29.79 6.83 -5.12
N MET A 533 29.65 6.46 -3.84
CA MET A 533 30.77 6.41 -2.91
C MET A 533 31.75 5.28 -3.26
N SER A 534 31.28 4.13 -3.75
CA SER A 534 32.13 3.03 -4.24
C SER A 534 32.90 3.38 -5.52
N ARG A 535 32.42 4.38 -6.27
CA ARG A 535 32.96 4.81 -7.58
C ARG A 535 33.44 6.26 -7.60
N ALA A 536 33.73 6.85 -6.43
CA ALA A 536 34.09 8.26 -6.30
C ALA A 536 35.32 8.67 -7.15
N GLY A 537 36.20 7.73 -7.51
CA GLY A 537 37.34 7.97 -8.38
C GLY A 537 37.05 7.91 -9.90
N HIS A 538 35.87 7.45 -10.32
CA HIS A 538 35.52 7.20 -11.72
C HIS A 538 34.27 7.96 -12.20
N LEU A 539 33.72 8.82 -11.33
CA LEU A 539 32.47 9.53 -11.56
C LEU A 539 32.63 11.02 -11.33
N ALA A 540 32.23 11.81 -12.32
CA ALA A 540 31.95 13.22 -12.13
C ALA A 540 30.48 13.41 -11.78
N VAL A 541 30.20 14.16 -10.72
CA VAL A 541 28.84 14.39 -10.21
C VAL A 541 28.48 15.86 -10.41
N TYR A 542 27.29 16.12 -10.91
CA TYR A 542 26.78 17.47 -11.16
C TYR A 542 25.44 17.65 -10.45
N LEU A 543 25.25 18.79 -9.80
CA LEU A 543 24.00 19.21 -9.19
C LEU A 543 23.50 20.46 -9.91
N ASP A 544 22.31 20.41 -10.50
CA ASP A 544 21.75 21.51 -11.30
C ASP A 544 22.73 22.05 -12.37
N GLY A 545 23.50 21.13 -12.98
CA GLY A 545 24.55 21.44 -13.97
C GLY A 545 25.90 21.89 -13.39
N ALA A 546 26.00 22.15 -12.08
CA ALA A 546 27.23 22.54 -11.42
C ALA A 546 28.03 21.32 -10.92
N PHE A 547 29.29 21.22 -11.31
CA PHE A 547 30.19 20.15 -10.87
C PHE A 547 30.37 20.14 -9.34
N GLN A 548 30.28 18.94 -8.75
CA GLN A 548 30.39 18.70 -7.32
C GLN A 548 31.70 17.96 -7.03
N PRO A 549 32.68 18.59 -6.36
CA PRO A 549 33.98 17.96 -6.08
C PRO A 549 33.88 16.83 -5.03
N LYS A 550 32.82 16.82 -4.23
CA LYS A 550 32.51 15.78 -3.26
C LYS A 550 31.00 15.58 -3.15
N VAL A 551 30.57 14.36 -2.81
CA VAL A 551 29.17 14.10 -2.48
C VAL A 551 28.88 14.77 -1.13
N SER A 552 28.08 15.83 -1.13
CA SER A 552 27.80 16.66 0.06
C SER A 552 26.40 16.40 0.63
N PRO A 553 26.11 16.79 1.89
CA PRO A 553 24.76 16.72 2.45
C PRO A 553 23.73 17.52 1.66
N ILE A 554 24.15 18.61 1.00
CA ILE A 554 23.29 19.43 0.13
C ILE A 554 22.87 18.63 -1.10
N LEU A 555 23.80 17.88 -1.71
CA LEU A 555 23.49 16.98 -2.80
C LEU A 555 22.48 15.91 -2.38
N ILE A 556 22.61 15.33 -1.18
CA ILE A 556 21.65 14.37 -0.64
C ILE A 556 20.26 14.99 -0.45
N ASP A 557 20.20 16.20 0.12
CA ASP A 557 18.95 16.92 0.33
C ASP A 557 18.24 17.20 -1.01
N ARG A 558 18.99 17.54 -2.06
CA ARG A 558 18.44 17.73 -3.41
C ARG A 558 18.06 16.42 -4.10
N LEU A 559 18.93 15.41 -4.07
CA LEU A 559 18.69 14.09 -4.65
C LEU A 559 17.41 13.44 -4.12
N THR A 560 17.14 13.58 -2.82
CA THR A 560 15.94 13.02 -2.18
C THR A 560 14.66 13.80 -2.49
N GLN A 561 14.77 15.06 -2.89
CA GLN A 561 13.65 15.89 -3.34
C GLN A 561 13.36 15.68 -4.83
N ASP A 562 14.41 15.66 -5.65
CA ASP A 562 14.34 15.53 -7.08
C ASP A 562 15.56 14.75 -7.61
N SER A 563 15.34 13.52 -8.06
CA SER A 563 16.39 12.69 -8.65
C SER A 563 16.88 13.18 -10.01
N GLY A 564 16.15 14.07 -10.69
CA GLY A 564 16.58 14.68 -11.96
C GLY A 564 17.63 15.78 -11.76
N SER A 565 17.69 16.38 -10.57
CA SER A 565 18.65 17.46 -10.24
C SER A 565 20.12 17.00 -10.22
N VAL A 566 20.37 15.69 -10.10
CA VAL A 566 21.71 15.11 -10.03
C VAL A 566 22.04 14.37 -11.31
N ARG A 567 23.14 14.74 -11.94
CA ARG A 567 23.66 14.09 -13.15
C ARG A 567 25.01 13.47 -12.89
N LEU A 568 25.21 12.27 -13.42
CA LEU A 568 26.39 11.44 -13.25
C LEU A 568 27.07 11.25 -14.60
N ARG A 569 28.38 11.44 -14.66
CA ARG A 569 29.18 11.20 -15.86
C ARG A 569 30.29 10.23 -15.55
N TRP A 570 30.38 9.16 -16.35
CA TRP A 570 31.53 8.26 -16.26
C TRP A 570 32.76 8.97 -16.77
N THR A 571 33.79 9.02 -15.94
CA THR A 571 35.11 9.53 -16.32
C THR A 571 36.10 8.39 -16.23
N GLU A 572 36.77 8.08 -17.35
CA GLU A 572 38.08 7.47 -17.23
C GLU A 572 38.93 8.51 -16.51
N ALA A 573 39.20 8.28 -15.23
CA ALA A 573 39.98 9.20 -14.43
C ALA A 573 41.30 9.47 -15.15
N SER A 574 41.44 10.62 -15.80
CA SER A 574 42.77 11.15 -15.96
C SER A 574 43.13 11.67 -14.58
N ASP A 575 44.01 10.94 -13.90
CA ASP A 575 44.71 11.34 -12.67
C ASP A 575 45.13 12.82 -12.69
N PHE A 576 45.29 13.38 -13.90
CA PHE A 576 45.47 14.79 -14.20
C PHE A 576 44.52 15.73 -13.45
N HIS A 577 43.19 15.58 -13.57
CA HIS A 577 42.26 16.58 -13.05
C HIS A 577 42.26 16.64 -11.52
N VAL A 578 42.36 15.49 -10.86
CA VAL A 578 42.44 15.39 -9.40
C VAL A 578 43.76 15.96 -8.88
N GLN A 579 44.88 15.69 -9.56
CA GLN A 579 46.19 16.24 -9.20
C GLN A 579 46.26 17.75 -9.36
N VAL A 580 45.77 18.28 -10.50
CA VAL A 580 45.77 19.74 -10.75
C VAL A 580 44.88 20.45 -9.73
N LEU A 581 43.69 19.94 -9.43
CA LEU A 581 42.78 20.61 -8.49
C LEU A 581 43.36 20.67 -7.06
N GLY A 582 43.91 19.54 -6.56
CA GLY A 582 44.55 19.50 -5.24
C GLY A 582 45.75 20.46 -5.15
N ALA A 583 46.64 20.43 -6.15
CA ALA A 583 47.83 21.25 -6.14
C ALA A 583 47.55 22.75 -6.34
N VAL A 584 46.50 23.13 -7.09
CA VAL A 584 46.09 24.54 -7.21
C VAL A 584 45.49 25.04 -5.90
N ALA A 585 44.73 24.22 -5.17
CA ALA A 585 44.22 24.59 -3.85
C ALA A 585 45.37 24.88 -2.86
N ASP A 586 46.42 24.04 -2.87
CA ASP A 586 47.62 24.25 -2.05
C ASP A 586 48.34 25.55 -2.43
N LEU A 587 48.51 25.83 -3.73
CA LEU A 587 49.14 27.05 -4.23
C LEU A 587 48.37 28.33 -3.85
N VAL A 588 47.04 28.32 -4.00
CA VAL A 588 46.22 29.48 -3.63
C VAL A 588 46.29 29.75 -2.13
N SER A 589 46.39 28.70 -1.31
CA SER A 589 46.57 28.80 0.13
C SER A 589 47.95 29.35 0.50
N GLU A 590 49.01 28.89 -0.17
CA GLU A 590 50.40 29.32 0.03
C GLU A 590 50.59 30.84 -0.20
N PHE A 591 49.92 31.39 -1.20
CA PHE A 591 50.03 32.80 -1.59
C PHE A 591 48.89 33.69 -1.06
N GLY A 592 48.10 33.21 -0.08
CA GLY A 592 47.14 34.03 0.67
C GLY A 592 45.84 34.39 -0.05
N GLY A 593 45.43 33.61 -1.07
CA GLY A 593 44.21 33.86 -1.84
C GLY A 593 42.90 33.48 -1.16
N ILE A 594 42.95 32.77 -0.02
CA ILE A 594 41.78 32.33 0.75
C ILE A 594 41.97 32.74 2.22
N PRO A 595 41.00 33.40 2.88
CA PRO A 595 41.07 33.72 4.30
C PRO A 595 41.25 32.45 5.15
N THR A 596 42.20 32.47 6.08
CA THR A 596 42.47 31.37 7.01
C THR A 596 41.23 31.07 7.86
N GLY A 597 40.63 29.89 7.66
CA GLY A 597 39.48 29.43 8.45
C GLY A 597 38.41 28.60 7.70
N GLN A 598 38.52 28.42 6.38
CA GLN A 598 37.59 27.57 5.62
C GLN A 598 38.27 26.25 5.22
N THR A 599 37.88 25.15 5.87
CA THR A 599 38.23 23.80 5.46
C THR A 599 37.31 23.41 4.30
N HIS A 600 37.93 23.17 3.13
CA HIS A 600 37.34 22.68 1.86
C HIS A 600 36.80 23.73 0.89
N PRO A 601 37.67 24.47 0.18
CA PRO A 601 37.22 25.36 -0.89
C PRO A 601 36.66 24.54 -2.07
N GLU A 602 35.50 24.95 -2.58
CA GLU A 602 34.89 24.37 -3.78
C GLU A 602 35.77 24.66 -5.02
N THR A 603 35.65 23.88 -6.11
CA THR A 603 36.43 24.10 -7.35
C THR A 603 36.34 25.54 -7.87
N ILE A 604 35.15 26.13 -7.78
CA ILE A 604 34.93 27.55 -8.10
C ILE A 604 35.69 28.48 -7.16
N GLU A 605 35.80 28.17 -5.88
CA GLU A 605 36.54 28.99 -4.90
C GLU A 605 38.05 28.88 -5.09
N ILE A 606 38.56 27.69 -5.45
CA ILE A 606 39.96 27.49 -5.80
C ILE A 606 40.32 28.30 -7.06
N ALA A 607 39.50 28.19 -8.11
CA ALA A 607 39.66 28.95 -9.34
C ALA A 607 39.52 30.47 -9.12
N ARG A 608 38.52 30.91 -8.34
CA ARG A 608 38.33 32.32 -7.99
C ARG A 608 39.44 32.85 -7.09
N GLY A 609 39.96 32.04 -6.18
CA GLY A 609 41.10 32.39 -5.34
C GLY A 609 42.36 32.59 -6.18
N LEU A 610 42.60 31.70 -7.16
CA LEU A 610 43.70 31.84 -8.12
C LEU A 610 43.56 33.11 -8.99
N VAL A 611 42.39 33.34 -9.57
CA VAL A 611 42.11 34.54 -10.38
C VAL A 611 42.18 35.81 -9.52
N GLY A 612 41.61 35.77 -8.32
CA GLY A 612 41.59 36.87 -7.35
C GLY A 612 42.99 37.28 -6.90
N LEU A 613 43.88 36.30 -6.67
CA LEU A 613 45.29 36.54 -6.37
C LEU A 613 45.96 37.33 -7.50
N VAL A 614 45.79 36.91 -8.76
CA VAL A 614 46.41 37.60 -9.91
C VAL A 614 45.82 38.99 -10.15
N LEU A 615 44.50 39.14 -10.06
CA LEU A 615 43.82 40.42 -10.26
C LEU A 615 44.02 41.39 -9.09
N GLY A 616 44.35 40.88 -7.90
CA GLY A 616 44.68 41.68 -6.71
C GLY A 616 46.10 42.28 -6.73
N LEU A 617 46.97 41.84 -7.65
CA LEU A 617 48.35 42.36 -7.75
C LEU A 617 48.36 43.83 -8.21
N PRO A 618 49.40 44.60 -7.85
CA PRO A 618 49.54 46.00 -8.26
C PRO A 618 49.41 46.21 -9.77
N ALA A 619 48.77 47.31 -10.18
CA ALA A 619 48.48 47.62 -11.58
C ALA A 619 49.73 47.60 -12.50
N TRP A 620 50.91 47.85 -11.94
CA TRP A 620 52.18 47.73 -12.65
C TRP A 620 52.47 46.27 -13.08
N VAL A 621 52.34 45.30 -12.18
CA VAL A 621 52.55 43.86 -12.48
C VAL A 621 51.56 43.38 -13.54
N GLN A 622 50.33 43.89 -13.45
CA GLN A 622 49.28 43.54 -14.40
C GLN A 622 49.54 44.00 -15.84
N LYS A 623 50.43 45.00 -16.05
CA LYS A 623 50.66 45.64 -17.35
C LYS A 623 52.10 45.53 -17.85
N THR A 624 53.06 45.23 -16.97
CA THR A 624 54.49 45.21 -17.31
C THR A 624 54.83 44.13 -18.35
N SER A 625 55.80 44.42 -19.22
CA SER A 625 56.38 43.49 -20.18
C SER A 625 57.67 42.83 -19.66
N LYS A 626 58.08 43.11 -18.43
CA LYS A 626 59.31 42.58 -17.80
C LYS A 626 59.17 41.16 -17.21
N LEU A 627 57.98 40.55 -17.29
CA LEU A 627 57.74 39.19 -16.77
C LEU A 627 58.27 38.12 -17.73
N SER A 628 58.62 36.96 -17.18
CA SER A 628 58.93 35.77 -17.98
C SER A 628 57.74 35.33 -18.84
N GLY A 629 58.01 34.55 -19.89
CA GLY A 629 56.97 34.02 -20.77
C GLY A 629 55.93 33.17 -20.02
N THR A 630 56.35 32.44 -18.98
CA THR A 630 55.46 31.62 -18.15
C THR A 630 54.57 32.49 -17.26
N ALA A 631 55.14 33.47 -16.55
CA ALA A 631 54.38 34.39 -15.71
C ALA A 631 53.40 35.27 -16.52
N ALA A 632 53.82 35.72 -17.70
CA ALA A 632 52.94 36.47 -18.62
C ALA A 632 51.75 35.63 -19.10
N LYS A 633 51.96 34.34 -19.42
CA LYS A 633 50.89 33.40 -19.79
C LYS A 633 49.91 33.19 -18.65
N VAL A 634 50.39 32.89 -17.44
CA VAL A 634 49.54 32.72 -16.24
C VAL A 634 48.71 33.97 -15.98
N ARG A 635 49.33 35.16 -16.03
CA ARG A 635 48.64 36.45 -15.86
C ARG A 635 47.54 36.68 -16.89
N ASN A 636 47.85 36.46 -18.16
CA ASN A 636 46.90 36.73 -19.25
C ASN A 636 45.72 35.75 -19.21
N LEU A 637 45.99 34.47 -18.92
CA LEU A 637 44.96 33.45 -18.76
C LEU A 637 44.00 33.81 -17.63
N ALA A 638 44.53 34.17 -16.46
CA ALA A 638 43.72 34.57 -15.31
C ALA A 638 42.90 35.85 -15.57
N LYS A 639 43.41 36.78 -16.39
CA LYS A 639 42.68 37.99 -16.80
C LYS A 639 41.52 37.72 -17.76
N MET A 640 41.62 36.65 -18.56
CA MET A 640 40.61 36.28 -19.55
C MET A 640 39.61 35.25 -19.02
N ALA A 641 39.83 34.73 -17.81
CA ALA A 641 38.99 33.71 -17.19
C ALA A 641 37.58 34.28 -16.90
N SER A 642 36.58 33.81 -17.66
CA SER A 642 35.16 34.11 -17.45
C SER A 642 34.39 32.95 -16.80
N ASP A 643 34.88 31.72 -16.97
CA ASP A 643 34.32 30.49 -16.38
C ASP A 643 35.42 29.80 -15.54
N PRO A 644 35.22 29.64 -14.22
CA PRO A 644 36.21 29.05 -13.32
C PRO A 644 36.56 27.58 -13.61
N ASN A 645 35.59 26.79 -14.09
CA ASN A 645 35.81 25.38 -14.41
C ASN A 645 36.55 25.24 -15.73
N LYS A 646 36.14 26.00 -16.74
CA LYS A 646 36.86 26.08 -18.02
C LYS A 646 38.30 26.52 -17.80
N PHE A 647 38.52 27.51 -16.93
CA PHE A 647 39.85 28.00 -16.61
C PHE A 647 40.77 26.89 -16.05
N LEU A 648 40.25 26.08 -15.12
CA LEU A 648 41.03 25.01 -14.48
C LEU A 648 41.23 23.78 -15.37
N PHE A 649 40.19 23.39 -16.10
CA PHE A 649 40.13 22.07 -16.74
C PHE A 649 40.36 22.10 -18.26
N ASP A 650 40.21 23.26 -18.90
CA ASP A 650 40.40 23.40 -20.34
C ASP A 650 41.52 24.40 -20.68
N ASP A 651 41.48 25.60 -20.10
CA ASP A 651 42.38 26.70 -20.48
C ASP A 651 43.81 26.49 -19.94
N LEU A 652 43.97 26.06 -18.67
CA LEU A 652 45.29 25.75 -18.10
C LEU A 652 45.98 24.58 -18.82
N PRO A 653 45.31 23.44 -19.06
CA PRO A 653 45.91 22.34 -19.80
C PRO A 653 46.24 22.72 -21.25
N ALA A 654 45.38 23.48 -21.94
CA ALA A 654 45.64 23.90 -23.33
C ALA A 654 46.91 24.75 -23.50
N VAL A 655 47.34 25.46 -22.45
CA VAL A 655 48.52 26.35 -22.50
C VAL A 655 49.81 25.64 -22.06
N PHE A 656 49.71 24.65 -21.18
CA PHE A 656 50.87 24.07 -20.49
C PHE A 656 51.03 22.54 -20.65
N ALA A 657 50.04 21.82 -21.20
CA ALA A 657 50.14 20.41 -21.56
C ALA A 657 50.51 20.24 -23.05
N GLU A 658 51.14 19.11 -23.39
CA GLU A 658 51.52 18.78 -24.78
C GLU A 658 50.85 17.50 -25.26
N GLY A 659 50.14 17.57 -26.38
CA GLY A 659 49.52 16.41 -27.03
C GLY A 659 47.99 16.33 -26.83
N PRO A 660 47.30 15.44 -27.57
CA PRO A 660 45.84 15.35 -27.58
C PRO A 660 45.23 14.67 -26.35
N SER A 661 46.04 14.11 -25.44
CA SER A 661 45.57 13.36 -24.27
C SER A 661 46.33 13.76 -23.02
N LEU A 662 45.61 14.12 -21.95
CA LEU A 662 46.16 14.63 -20.69
C LEU A 662 46.68 13.50 -19.78
N THR A 663 47.96 13.56 -19.40
CA THR A 663 48.65 12.53 -18.57
C THR A 663 49.06 13.05 -17.18
N LYS A 664 49.42 12.17 -16.23
CA LYS A 664 50.01 12.55 -14.93
C LYS A 664 51.24 13.47 -15.05
N THR A 665 52.05 13.23 -16.07
CA THR A 665 53.23 14.05 -16.39
C THR A 665 52.85 15.46 -16.81
N ASP A 666 51.73 15.63 -17.50
CA ASP A 666 51.21 16.96 -17.87
C ASP A 666 50.68 17.70 -16.66
N ALA A 667 50.02 17.00 -15.72
CA ALA A 667 49.55 17.59 -14.48
C ALA A 667 50.70 18.20 -13.69
N THR A 668 51.79 17.44 -13.54
CA THR A 668 53.01 17.88 -12.86
C THR A 668 53.61 19.11 -13.53
N ARG A 669 53.63 19.14 -14.88
CA ARG A 669 54.11 20.30 -15.66
C ARG A 669 53.23 21.54 -15.48
N VAL A 670 51.91 21.39 -15.56
CA VAL A 670 50.94 22.47 -15.35
C VAL A 670 51.11 23.07 -13.95
N ILE A 671 51.21 22.22 -12.92
CA ILE A 671 51.41 22.63 -11.52
C ILE A 671 52.74 23.38 -11.35
N ALA A 672 53.83 22.87 -11.91
CA ALA A 672 55.14 23.52 -11.84
C ALA A 672 55.14 24.89 -12.53
N ALA A 673 54.53 24.99 -13.72
CA ALA A 673 54.41 26.25 -14.45
C ALA A 673 53.57 27.28 -13.69
N LEU A 674 52.45 26.85 -13.08
CA LEU A 674 51.61 27.69 -12.22
C LEU A 674 52.38 28.20 -11.01
N ARG A 675 53.10 27.33 -10.30
CA ARG A 675 53.90 27.70 -9.12
C ARG A 675 54.96 28.75 -9.46
N VAL A 676 55.75 28.50 -10.51
CA VAL A 676 56.81 29.42 -10.95
C VAL A 676 56.20 30.75 -11.40
N GLY A 677 55.14 30.72 -12.21
CA GLY A 677 54.48 31.92 -12.72
C GLY A 677 53.86 32.77 -11.62
N LEU A 678 53.19 32.16 -10.64
CA LEU A 678 52.57 32.87 -9.51
C LEU A 678 53.62 33.48 -8.58
N SER A 679 54.69 32.74 -8.24
CA SER A 679 55.76 33.27 -7.40
C SER A 679 56.38 34.52 -8.01
N GLU A 680 56.70 34.49 -9.31
CA GLU A 680 57.25 35.65 -10.02
C GLU A 680 56.27 36.83 -10.04
N LEU A 681 54.98 36.57 -10.26
CA LEU A 681 53.96 37.63 -10.25
C LEU A 681 53.84 38.34 -8.90
N VAL A 682 53.89 37.59 -7.79
CA VAL A 682 53.84 38.16 -6.44
C VAL A 682 55.12 38.96 -6.13
N ASP A 683 56.29 38.46 -6.53
CA ASP A 683 57.59 39.07 -6.22
C ASP A 683 57.98 40.24 -7.14
N ALA A 684 57.38 40.34 -8.33
CA ALA A 684 57.75 41.32 -9.36
C ALA A 684 57.66 42.78 -8.88
N TYR A 685 56.63 43.13 -8.10
CA TYR A 685 56.46 44.51 -7.61
C TYR A 685 57.47 44.88 -6.51
N PRO A 686 57.65 44.09 -5.44
CA PRO A 686 58.71 44.30 -4.46
C PRO A 686 60.11 44.40 -5.10
N GLN A 687 60.40 43.56 -6.10
CA GLN A 687 61.68 43.63 -6.81
C GLN A 687 61.84 44.93 -7.62
N MET A 688 60.81 45.34 -8.35
CA MET A 688 60.82 46.62 -9.07
C MET A 688 60.99 47.82 -8.13
N LEU A 689 60.39 47.79 -6.93
CA LEU A 689 60.61 48.83 -5.93
C LEU A 689 62.06 48.85 -5.43
N ARG A 690 62.67 47.68 -5.17
CA ARG A 690 64.09 47.59 -4.78
C ARG A 690 65.03 48.07 -5.89
N GLU A 691 64.73 47.74 -7.14
CA GLU A 691 65.47 48.25 -8.30
C GLU A 691 65.35 49.77 -8.41
N LEU A 692 64.13 50.30 -8.25
CA LEU A 692 63.88 51.74 -8.28
C LEU A 692 64.63 52.44 -7.14
N GLU A 693 64.57 51.91 -5.92
CA GLU A 693 65.33 52.41 -4.77
C GLU A 693 66.83 52.42 -5.08
N HIS A 694 67.36 51.30 -5.60
CA HIS A 694 68.77 51.19 -5.93
C HIS A 694 69.21 52.19 -7.00
N VAL A 695 68.41 52.36 -8.07
CA VAL A 695 68.66 53.35 -9.12
C VAL A 695 68.61 54.77 -8.53
N MET A 696 67.59 55.11 -7.74
CA MET A 696 67.48 56.43 -7.11
C MET A 696 68.66 56.72 -6.19
N LEU A 697 69.07 55.76 -5.35
CA LEU A 697 70.24 55.90 -4.47
C LEU A 697 71.52 56.09 -5.28
N ARG A 698 71.70 55.33 -6.36
CA ARG A 698 72.85 55.45 -7.25
C ARG A 698 72.92 56.83 -7.92
N GLU A 699 71.83 57.32 -8.50
CA GLU A 699 71.78 58.65 -9.14
C GLU A 699 72.02 59.77 -8.11
N LEU A 700 71.59 59.59 -6.86
CA LEU A 700 71.85 60.50 -5.74
C LEU A 700 73.27 60.35 -5.13
N ARG A 701 74.10 59.45 -5.69
CA ARG A 701 75.47 59.11 -5.26
C ARG A 701 75.54 58.61 -3.82
N VAL A 702 74.61 57.74 -3.44
CA VAL A 702 74.58 57.05 -2.15
C VAL A 702 74.89 55.57 -2.37
N ALA A 703 75.95 55.08 -1.72
CA ALA A 703 76.43 53.70 -1.93
C ALA A 703 75.55 52.64 -1.23
N GLU A 704 75.00 52.94 -0.05
CA GLU A 704 74.18 52.01 0.74
C GLU A 704 73.04 52.71 1.48
N SER A 705 71.89 52.03 1.57
CA SER A 705 70.71 52.47 2.33
C SER A 705 70.94 52.19 3.83
N SER A 706 71.33 53.23 4.58
CA SER A 706 71.55 53.16 6.03
C SER A 706 70.94 54.38 6.71
N ALA A 707 70.61 54.28 8.00
CA ALA A 707 70.06 55.42 8.75
C ALA A 707 70.97 56.66 8.72
N ARG A 708 72.30 56.46 8.61
CA ARG A 708 73.30 57.53 8.53
C ARG A 708 73.32 58.19 7.15
N THR A 709 73.31 57.40 6.07
CA THR A 709 73.28 57.89 4.69
C THR A 709 71.97 58.58 4.36
N MET A 710 70.83 58.08 4.86
CA MET A 710 69.52 58.73 4.72
C MET A 710 69.43 60.07 5.45
N LYS A 711 70.04 60.22 6.63
CA LYS A 711 70.15 61.53 7.30
C LYS A 711 71.00 62.52 6.51
N ALA A 712 72.11 62.07 5.93
CA ALA A 712 72.96 62.91 5.08
C ALA A 712 72.22 63.34 3.79
N LEU A 713 71.46 62.43 3.18
CA LEU A 713 70.61 62.73 2.02
C LEU A 713 69.51 63.73 2.36
N HIS A 714 68.83 63.59 3.50
CA HIS A 714 67.85 64.57 3.97
C HIS A 714 68.45 65.95 4.19
N LYS A 715 69.67 66.03 4.75
CA LYS A 715 70.39 67.31 4.90
C LYS A 715 70.73 67.94 3.55
N ARG A 716 71.18 67.16 2.57
CA ARG A 716 71.40 67.62 1.18
C ARG A 716 70.10 68.11 0.55
N ALA A 717 69.00 67.37 0.73
CA ALA A 717 67.69 67.76 0.21
C ALA A 717 67.20 69.07 0.83
N GLN A 718 67.37 69.29 2.15
CA GLN A 718 67.02 70.55 2.80
C GLN A 718 67.80 71.76 2.28
N ILE A 719 69.07 71.58 1.89
CA ILE A 719 69.90 72.64 1.30
C ILE A 719 69.39 73.03 -0.10
N VAL A 720 68.84 72.07 -0.85
CA VAL A 720 68.35 72.29 -2.22
C VAL A 720 66.87 72.68 -2.28
N ARG A 721 66.13 72.44 -1.19
CA ARG A 721 64.68 72.74 -1.07
C ARG A 721 64.46 74.26 -1.14
N GLY A 722 63.84 74.72 -2.24
CA GLY A 722 63.56 76.13 -2.51
C GLY A 722 64.53 76.85 -3.48
N LEU A 723 65.59 76.18 -3.97
CA LEU A 723 66.54 76.78 -4.93
C LEU A 723 66.05 76.73 -6.40
N THR A 724 65.11 75.85 -6.71
CA THR A 724 64.43 75.77 -8.01
C THR A 724 62.96 75.80 -7.68
N GLY A 725 62.28 76.90 -8.00
CA GLY A 725 60.96 77.23 -7.43
C GLY A 725 59.84 76.27 -7.81
N ASN A 726 59.75 75.15 -7.09
CA ASN A 726 58.60 74.28 -6.92
C ASN A 726 58.58 73.78 -5.47
#